data_AF-A0A8J2WDY0-F1
#
_entry.id   AF-A0A8J2WDY0-F1
#
_cell.length_a   1.000
_cell.length_b   1.000
_cell.length_c   1.000
_cell.angle_alpha   90.00
_cell.angle_beta   90.00
_cell.angle_gamma   90.00
#
_symmetry.space_group_name_H-M   'P 1'
#
loop_
_entity.id
_entity.type
_entity.pdbx_description
1 polymer ?
#
loop_
_entity_poly.entity_id
_entity_poly.type
_entity_poly.pdbx_seq_one_letter_code
_entity_poly.pdbx_strand_id
1 'polypeptide(L)'
;MAAKPPPAPPGEKKKKPPRPGPPPPPPPVATAALVARVAAAKVFGLWPSSALAGLQPVWTTEAGRGKLTLDLSASKRDLPKEPEQHAQLLDLVQAEIDALVSSNAPITVAEATRADTEKAFGDPITPLYDGGKPPKNSKPDDVVRVASLAGFAVDATALPVASSASGPIQLIGRTSDNPKKKPETMVLLAGKKKQLSLKFSTQSTEASAAVPSGNMTQAASASQQAHRALSLTPLVAAQPKVVPRSSEAETEDEGEMVVDPWAVEGKIDYSKLVEKFGSQLLTPSLLERLGALAAKNGMRLHRFFRRGIFFSHRDLAKILDAAENRKGLYLYTGRGPSSAAMHLGHLVPFLMTQWLQAALGVPLVVQMTDDEKFLWKGEYDEKKGAYDLDRFRLLTRENAKDIIACGFDLDKTFIFSDCDYMGHMYPNVCRIWKSITYSTARAAFGFEGSSNVGQSAFPAIQAAPSFPSSFRIPLSKCGPRPDDACCLIPCAIDQDPYFRVTRDVAHKIAPKSHPLRGKPALVHSKFFPPLQAVWKSTSEFGYPEKYCRASVNLHAIELPQLQGALGKMSASNTDSAVFLTDSDDEIRRKIMTHAFSGGRETAKLQRELGADLEIDVAYQWLRFFLEDDEELDAIGKSYGSGQGPYWNTAAVKERLVVELQKLVRAHKARRDVLTDSDVDAWMAVRALGAPY
;
A
#
# COMPACT_ATOMS: atom_id res chain seq x y z
N MET A 1 -18.28 -61.45 -4.33
CA MET A 1 -18.10 -60.50 -3.20
C MET A 1 -18.88 -59.23 -3.53
N ALA A 2 -19.54 -58.67 -2.51
CA ALA A 2 -20.86 -58.00 -2.59
C ALA A 2 -20.94 -56.68 -3.38
N ALA A 3 -22.06 -56.52 -4.11
CA ALA A 3 -22.46 -55.27 -4.76
C ALA A 3 -23.00 -54.25 -3.74
N LYS A 4 -22.59 -52.98 -3.88
CA LYS A 4 -23.04 -51.86 -3.02
C LYS A 4 -24.54 -51.55 -3.24
N PRO A 5 -25.28 -51.14 -2.19
CA PRO A 5 -26.68 -50.73 -2.32
C PRO A 5 -26.80 -49.30 -2.90
N PRO A 6 -27.97 -48.95 -3.49
CA PRO A 6 -28.19 -47.67 -4.13
C PRO A 6 -28.37 -46.50 -3.12
N PRO A 7 -28.15 -45.25 -3.54
CA PRO A 7 -28.28 -44.09 -2.65
C PRO A 7 -29.74 -43.71 -2.40
N ALA A 8 -30.02 -43.23 -1.19
CA ALA A 8 -31.35 -42.78 -0.74
C ALA A 8 -31.75 -41.42 -1.37
N PRO A 9 -33.07 -41.15 -1.52
CA PRO A 9 -33.55 -39.93 -2.17
C PRO A 9 -33.33 -38.67 -1.29
N PRO A 10 -33.20 -37.47 -1.91
CA PRO A 10 -32.93 -36.24 -1.18
C PRO A 10 -34.17 -35.79 -0.38
N GLY A 11 -34.02 -35.68 0.94
CA GLY A 11 -35.07 -35.18 1.84
C GLY A 11 -35.31 -33.68 1.69
N GLU A 12 -36.59 -33.30 1.57
CA GLU A 12 -37.06 -31.92 1.62
C GLU A 12 -36.72 -31.26 2.97
N LYS A 13 -36.00 -30.13 2.93
CA LYS A 13 -35.74 -29.29 4.11
C LYS A 13 -37.00 -28.52 4.50
N LYS A 14 -37.74 -28.99 5.51
CA LYS A 14 -38.78 -28.19 6.19
C LYS A 14 -38.17 -26.89 6.75
N LYS A 15 -38.64 -25.73 6.27
CA LYS A 15 -38.29 -24.42 6.86
C LYS A 15 -38.88 -24.33 8.28
N LYS A 16 -38.02 -24.05 9.27
CA LYS A 16 -38.46 -23.76 10.65
C LYS A 16 -39.30 -22.46 10.66
N PRO A 17 -40.37 -22.37 11.48
CA PRO A 17 -41.12 -21.14 11.66
C PRO A 17 -40.24 -20.04 12.27
N PRO A 18 -40.47 -18.76 11.95
CA PRO A 18 -39.71 -17.64 12.52
C PRO A 18 -39.93 -17.60 14.03
N ARG A 19 -38.84 -17.47 14.80
CA ARG A 19 -38.92 -17.26 16.26
C ARG A 19 -39.59 -15.91 16.55
N PRO A 20 -40.46 -15.80 17.56
CA PRO A 20 -40.94 -14.50 18.03
C PRO A 20 -39.74 -13.64 18.44
N GLY A 21 -39.83 -12.33 18.19
CA GLY A 21 -38.82 -11.36 18.61
C GLY A 21 -38.64 -11.37 20.13
N PRO A 22 -37.47 -10.96 20.65
CA PRO A 22 -37.27 -10.86 22.09
C PRO A 22 -38.31 -9.93 22.76
N PRO A 23 -38.51 -10.00 24.08
CA PRO A 23 -39.35 -9.05 24.83
C PRO A 23 -38.63 -7.72 25.09
N PRO A 24 -39.32 -6.57 25.03
CA PRO A 24 -38.72 -5.24 25.19
C PRO A 24 -37.90 -5.13 26.50
N PRO A 25 -36.67 -4.58 26.48
CA PRO A 25 -35.88 -4.39 27.68
C PRO A 25 -36.54 -3.41 28.64
N PRO A 26 -36.34 -3.59 29.96
CA PRO A 26 -36.75 -2.60 30.95
C PRO A 26 -36.12 -1.21 30.70
N PRO A 27 -36.76 -0.11 31.12
CA PRO A 27 -36.25 1.26 30.93
C PRO A 27 -34.79 1.48 31.41
N PRO A 28 -34.35 0.92 32.56
CA PRO A 28 -32.95 1.02 32.98
C PRO A 28 -31.96 0.37 32.00
N VAL A 29 -32.33 -0.78 31.42
CA VAL A 29 -31.49 -1.50 30.45
C VAL A 29 -31.47 -0.79 29.10
N ALA A 30 -32.60 -0.19 28.69
CA ALA A 30 -32.67 0.65 27.49
C ALA A 30 -31.81 1.91 27.63
N THR A 31 -31.81 2.53 28.82
CA THR A 31 -30.99 3.70 29.15
C THR A 31 -29.51 3.36 29.15
N ALA A 32 -29.13 2.26 29.82
CA ALA A 32 -27.74 1.79 29.83
C ALA A 32 -27.24 1.41 28.42
N ALA A 33 -28.11 0.87 27.56
CA ALA A 33 -27.79 0.60 26.16
C ALA A 33 -27.49 1.88 25.37
N LEU A 34 -28.26 2.96 25.59
CA LEU A 34 -28.01 4.25 24.97
C LEU A 34 -26.63 4.81 25.39
N VAL A 35 -26.34 4.83 26.70
CA VAL A 35 -25.06 5.31 27.23
C VAL A 35 -23.88 4.51 26.65
N ALA A 36 -23.97 3.18 26.65
CA ALA A 36 -22.91 2.32 26.11
C ALA A 36 -22.69 2.53 24.60
N ARG A 37 -23.75 2.81 23.83
CA ARG A 37 -23.65 3.13 22.40
C ARG A 37 -22.94 4.45 22.16
N VAL A 38 -23.29 5.50 22.91
CA VAL A 38 -22.65 6.82 22.80
C VAL A 38 -21.18 6.74 23.15
N ALA A 39 -20.84 6.05 24.24
CA ALA A 39 -19.45 5.84 24.65
C ALA A 39 -18.65 5.11 23.57
N ALA A 40 -19.18 4.00 23.04
CA ALA A 40 -18.53 3.26 21.96
C ALA A 40 -18.38 4.12 20.70
N ALA A 41 -19.41 4.90 20.32
CA ALA A 41 -19.35 5.74 19.14
C ALA A 41 -18.28 6.83 19.26
N LYS A 42 -18.11 7.44 20.44
CA LYS A 42 -17.00 8.37 20.71
C LYS A 42 -15.63 7.68 20.61
N VAL A 43 -15.47 6.54 21.27
CA VAL A 43 -14.18 5.81 21.29
C VAL A 43 -13.78 5.38 19.89
N PHE A 44 -14.71 4.88 19.07
CA PHE A 44 -14.44 4.41 17.71
C PHE A 44 -14.56 5.50 16.63
N GLY A 45 -14.90 6.73 17.01
CA GLY A 45 -15.10 7.85 16.08
C GLY A 45 -16.21 7.60 15.06
N LEU A 46 -17.27 6.89 15.45
CA LEU A 46 -18.43 6.62 14.60
C LEU A 46 -19.30 7.88 14.47
N TRP A 47 -19.92 8.07 13.31
CA TRP A 47 -20.85 9.17 13.11
C TRP A 47 -22.07 8.99 14.04
N PRO A 48 -22.65 10.08 14.59
CA PRO A 48 -23.74 9.96 15.56
C PRO A 48 -24.96 9.17 15.11
N SER A 49 -25.19 9.10 13.79
CA SER A 49 -26.21 8.27 13.15
C SER A 49 -25.66 6.98 12.53
N SER A 50 -24.43 6.97 12.00
CA SER A 50 -23.88 5.80 11.27
C SER A 50 -23.61 4.60 12.18
N ALA A 51 -23.36 4.83 13.48
CA ALA A 51 -23.26 3.75 14.47
C ALA A 51 -24.55 2.92 14.56
N LEU A 52 -25.65 3.41 14.00
CA LEU A 52 -26.99 2.88 14.19
C LEU A 52 -27.51 2.05 12.99
N ALA A 53 -26.88 2.18 11.82
CA ALA A 53 -27.17 1.34 10.66
C ALA A 53 -26.61 -0.08 10.86
N GLY A 54 -27.47 -1.10 10.80
CA GLY A 54 -27.05 -2.52 10.90
C GLY A 54 -27.03 -3.10 12.32
N LEU A 55 -27.62 -2.41 13.28
CA LEU A 55 -27.70 -2.86 14.68
C LEU A 55 -28.57 -4.09 14.89
N GLN A 56 -28.15 -4.92 15.84
CA GLN A 56 -29.00 -5.97 16.40
C GLN A 56 -29.86 -5.42 17.56
N PRO A 57 -31.05 -6.00 17.82
CA PRO A 57 -31.86 -5.69 19.00
C PRO A 57 -31.05 -5.74 20.30
N VAL A 58 -31.43 -4.95 21.29
CA VAL A 58 -30.89 -5.10 22.65
C VAL A 58 -31.46 -6.39 23.24
N TRP A 59 -30.61 -7.38 23.51
CA TRP A 59 -31.04 -8.62 24.14
C TRP A 59 -30.94 -8.47 25.66
N THR A 60 -32.08 -8.61 26.35
CA THR A 60 -32.07 -8.82 27.79
C THR A 60 -31.62 -10.24 28.08
N THR A 61 -30.51 -10.38 28.80
CA THR A 61 -30.04 -11.72 29.19
C THR A 61 -30.64 -12.12 30.54
N GLU A 62 -30.68 -11.19 31.49
CA GLU A 62 -31.19 -11.32 32.86
C GLU A 62 -31.64 -9.92 33.35
N ALA A 63 -32.30 -9.82 34.51
CA ALA A 63 -32.66 -8.53 35.11
C ALA A 63 -31.42 -7.63 35.27
N GLY A 64 -31.48 -6.40 34.77
CA GLY A 64 -30.36 -5.45 34.80
C GLY A 64 -29.20 -5.76 33.84
N ARG A 65 -29.30 -6.78 32.97
CA ARG A 65 -28.24 -7.13 32.00
C ARG A 65 -28.72 -7.05 30.55
N GLY A 66 -27.90 -6.42 29.71
CA GLY A 66 -28.18 -6.23 28.29
C GLY A 66 -27.00 -6.62 27.39
N LYS A 67 -27.31 -6.94 26.14
CA LYS A 67 -26.33 -7.14 25.07
C LYS A 67 -26.73 -6.38 23.81
N LEU A 68 -25.77 -5.69 23.19
CA LEU A 68 -25.94 -5.01 21.90
C LEU A 68 -24.76 -5.26 20.96
N THR A 69 -24.96 -5.04 19.67
CA THR A 69 -23.90 -5.17 18.66
C THR A 69 -23.91 -3.96 17.74
N LEU A 70 -22.75 -3.32 17.57
CA LEU A 70 -22.50 -2.14 16.75
C LEU A 70 -21.72 -2.52 15.48
N ASP A 71 -22.04 -1.90 14.36
CA ASP A 71 -21.23 -2.00 13.13
C ASP A 71 -20.06 -1.00 13.21
N LEU A 72 -18.84 -1.51 13.01
CA LEU A 72 -17.61 -0.71 13.03
C LEU A 72 -17.07 -0.43 11.62
N SER A 73 -17.84 -0.72 10.57
CA SER A 73 -17.40 -0.51 9.18
C SER A 73 -17.07 0.95 8.87
N ALA A 74 -17.71 1.90 9.55
CA ALA A 74 -17.47 3.35 9.44
C ALA A 74 -16.61 3.93 10.59
N SER A 75 -15.91 3.09 11.36
CA SER A 75 -14.99 3.52 12.42
C SER A 75 -13.88 4.40 11.86
N LYS A 76 -13.70 5.60 12.41
CA LYS A 76 -12.52 6.46 12.13
C LYS A 76 -11.29 6.04 12.92
N ARG A 77 -11.46 5.17 13.92
CA ARG A 77 -10.38 4.60 14.71
C ARG A 77 -9.88 3.31 14.08
N ASP A 78 -8.56 3.16 14.04
CA ASP A 78 -7.92 1.91 13.64
C ASP A 78 -8.33 0.77 14.56
N LEU A 79 -8.71 -0.35 13.94
CA LEU A 79 -9.17 -1.55 14.64
C LEU A 79 -8.02 -2.56 14.64
N PRO A 80 -7.29 -2.71 15.76
CA PRO A 80 -6.12 -3.57 15.83
C PRO A 80 -6.50 -5.03 15.59
N LYS A 81 -5.59 -5.82 15.03
CA LYS A 81 -5.84 -7.26 14.77
C LYS A 81 -5.57 -8.13 16.00
N GLU A 82 -4.69 -7.67 16.89
CA GLU A 82 -4.29 -8.41 18.09
C GLU A 82 -5.35 -8.36 19.20
N PRO A 83 -5.71 -9.50 19.81
CA PRO A 83 -6.73 -9.57 20.87
C PRO A 83 -6.42 -8.71 22.11
N GLU A 84 -5.14 -8.51 22.44
CA GLU A 84 -4.72 -7.73 23.62
C GLU A 84 -5.06 -6.24 23.47
N GLN A 85 -4.97 -5.71 22.25
CA GLN A 85 -5.34 -4.32 21.95
C GLN A 85 -6.86 -4.14 21.89
N HIS A 86 -7.65 -5.21 21.69
CA HIS A 86 -9.11 -5.17 21.85
C HIS A 86 -9.51 -4.92 23.30
N ALA A 87 -8.76 -5.46 24.27
CA ALA A 87 -9.05 -5.24 25.69
C ALA A 87 -8.88 -3.77 26.06
N GLN A 88 -7.79 -3.13 25.60
CA GLN A 88 -7.55 -1.70 25.83
C GLN A 88 -8.64 -0.81 25.21
N LEU A 89 -9.17 -1.17 24.04
CA LEU A 89 -10.32 -0.47 23.45
C LEU A 89 -11.59 -0.63 24.28
N LEU A 90 -11.84 -1.81 24.85
CA LEU A 90 -12.97 -2.03 25.76
C LEU A 90 -12.81 -1.26 27.08
N ASP A 91 -11.57 -1.06 27.55
CA ASP A 91 -11.27 -0.23 28.71
C ASP A 91 -11.55 1.25 28.43
N LEU A 92 -11.20 1.75 27.24
CA LEU A 92 -11.57 3.10 26.82
C LEU A 92 -13.08 3.29 26.71
N VAL A 93 -13.81 2.28 26.19
CA VAL A 93 -15.29 2.33 26.16
C VAL A 93 -15.85 2.38 27.58
N GLN A 94 -15.30 1.60 28.52
CA GLN A 94 -15.72 1.66 29.92
C GLN A 94 -15.43 3.02 30.56
N ALA A 95 -14.25 3.59 30.33
CA ALA A 95 -13.90 4.90 30.87
C ALA A 95 -14.83 6.00 30.36
N GLU A 96 -15.25 5.94 29.09
CA GLU A 96 -16.21 6.90 28.53
C GLU A 96 -17.64 6.66 29.05
N ILE A 97 -18.04 5.41 29.29
CA ILE A 97 -19.30 5.09 29.99
C ILE A 97 -19.30 5.74 31.38
N ASP A 98 -18.21 5.54 32.14
CA ASP A 98 -18.08 6.07 33.49
C ASP A 98 -18.12 7.61 33.47
N ALA A 99 -17.44 8.25 32.51
CA ALA A 99 -17.49 9.70 32.32
C ALA A 99 -18.90 10.23 32.01
N LEU A 100 -19.66 9.55 31.13
CA LEU A 100 -21.03 9.92 30.81
C LEU A 100 -21.97 9.77 32.02
N VAL A 101 -21.80 8.71 32.82
CA VAL A 101 -22.57 8.50 34.04
C VAL A 101 -22.20 9.54 35.11
N SER A 102 -20.90 9.78 35.35
CA SER A 102 -20.42 10.75 36.36
C SER A 102 -20.75 12.20 36.01
N SER A 103 -20.78 12.56 34.73
CA SER A 103 -21.20 13.90 34.28
C SER A 103 -22.70 14.15 34.46
N ASN A 104 -23.48 13.10 34.75
CA ASN A 104 -24.94 13.13 34.79
C ASN A 104 -25.54 13.79 33.55
N ALA A 105 -24.98 13.46 32.38
CA ALA A 105 -25.34 14.09 31.12
C ALA A 105 -26.87 13.94 30.84
N PRO A 106 -27.57 15.05 30.53
CA PRO A 106 -29.02 15.02 30.38
C PRO A 106 -29.42 14.21 29.15
N ILE A 107 -30.39 13.31 29.33
CA ILE A 107 -31.03 12.58 28.22
C ILE A 107 -32.25 13.39 27.80
N THR A 108 -32.24 13.90 26.57
CA THR A 108 -33.39 14.64 26.02
C THR A 108 -34.30 13.69 25.27
N VAL A 109 -35.59 13.71 25.58
CA VAL A 109 -36.62 12.94 24.87
C VAL A 109 -37.59 13.90 24.21
N ALA A 110 -37.77 13.76 22.89
CA ALA A 110 -38.67 14.57 22.08
C ALA A 110 -39.49 13.70 21.11
N GLU A 111 -40.61 14.23 20.63
CA GLU A 111 -41.42 13.59 19.58
C GLU A 111 -41.42 14.48 18.34
N ALA A 112 -41.25 13.88 17.17
CA ALA A 112 -41.34 14.56 15.88
C ALA A 112 -41.67 13.57 14.77
N THR A 113 -41.95 14.08 13.58
CA THR A 113 -42.09 13.22 12.41
C THR A 113 -40.76 12.55 12.09
N ARG A 114 -40.82 11.35 11.52
CA ARG A 114 -39.65 10.63 11.02
C ARG A 114 -38.88 11.49 10.01
N ALA A 115 -39.60 12.17 9.10
CA ALA A 115 -39.00 13.07 8.11
C ALA A 115 -38.20 14.22 8.75
N ASP A 116 -38.77 14.92 9.74
CA ASP A 116 -38.09 16.03 10.41
C ASP A 116 -36.88 15.56 11.20
N THR A 117 -36.99 14.38 11.80
CA THR A 117 -35.88 13.74 12.52
C THR A 117 -34.74 13.38 11.57
N GLU A 118 -35.03 12.71 10.46
CA GLU A 118 -34.01 12.33 9.46
C GLU A 118 -33.37 13.57 8.82
N LYS A 119 -34.13 14.63 8.58
CA LYS A 119 -33.62 15.93 8.11
C LYS A 119 -32.70 16.60 9.15
N ALA A 120 -33.02 16.50 10.44
CA ALA A 120 -32.25 17.13 11.51
C ALA A 120 -30.91 16.42 11.78
N PHE A 121 -30.86 15.09 11.64
CA PHE A 121 -29.67 14.28 11.93
C PHE A 121 -28.90 13.78 10.68
N GLY A 122 -29.45 13.97 9.48
CA GLY A 122 -28.76 13.72 8.21
C GLY A 122 -28.72 12.27 7.74
N ASP A 123 -29.47 11.37 8.38
CA ASP A 123 -29.51 9.93 8.11
C ASP A 123 -30.84 9.30 8.57
N PRO A 124 -31.20 8.08 8.10
CA PRO A 124 -32.34 7.33 8.59
C PRO A 124 -32.22 7.02 10.09
N ILE A 125 -33.20 7.43 10.90
CA ILE A 125 -33.21 7.09 12.33
C ILE A 125 -33.64 5.63 12.54
N THR A 126 -32.80 4.85 13.20
CA THR A 126 -33.04 3.41 13.43
C THR A 126 -33.60 3.13 14.82
N PRO A 127 -34.51 2.14 14.98
CA PRO A 127 -35.06 1.74 16.26
C PRO A 127 -34.01 1.25 17.27
N LEU A 128 -34.14 1.62 18.53
CA LEU A 128 -33.29 1.13 19.63
C LEU A 128 -33.44 -0.39 19.83
N TYR A 129 -34.64 -0.92 19.57
CA TYR A 129 -35.03 -2.29 19.89
C TYR A 129 -35.33 -3.21 18.70
N ASP A 130 -35.62 -2.66 17.52
CA ASP A 130 -36.12 -3.42 16.38
C ASP A 130 -35.17 -3.36 15.17
N GLY A 131 -34.25 -4.34 15.10
CA GLY A 131 -33.66 -4.86 13.86
C GLY A 131 -32.92 -3.92 12.89
N GLY A 132 -32.61 -2.68 13.25
CA GLY A 132 -31.76 -1.76 12.47
C GLY A 132 -32.34 -1.32 11.12
N LYS A 133 -33.62 -1.61 10.83
CA LYS A 133 -34.35 -1.06 9.67
C LYS A 133 -35.66 -0.46 10.15
N PRO A 134 -36.11 0.68 9.57
CA PRO A 134 -37.46 1.14 9.78
C PRO A 134 -38.45 0.01 9.44
N PRO A 135 -39.61 -0.07 10.11
CA PRO A 135 -40.66 -0.99 9.72
C PRO A 135 -40.92 -0.86 8.22
N LYS A 136 -41.10 -1.97 7.50
CA LYS A 136 -41.26 -1.95 6.01
C LYS A 136 -42.39 -1.04 5.50
N ASN A 137 -43.28 -0.57 6.39
CA ASN A 137 -44.43 0.28 6.11
C ASN A 137 -44.35 1.66 6.80
N SER A 138 -43.19 2.08 7.31
CA SER A 138 -43.05 3.38 7.97
C SER A 138 -43.21 4.54 6.97
N LYS A 139 -44.06 5.51 7.31
CA LYS A 139 -44.30 6.72 6.50
C LYS A 139 -43.47 7.90 7.02
N PRO A 140 -43.13 8.88 6.17
CA PRO A 140 -42.43 10.10 6.57
C PRO A 140 -43.11 10.86 7.72
N ASP A 141 -44.44 10.83 7.76
CA ASP A 141 -45.27 11.52 8.75
C ASP A 141 -45.45 10.73 10.07
N ASP A 142 -44.89 9.52 10.18
CA ASP A 142 -44.98 8.74 11.41
C ASP A 142 -44.26 9.49 12.55
N VAL A 143 -44.97 9.70 13.66
CA VAL A 143 -44.40 10.32 14.86
C VAL A 143 -43.48 9.31 15.54
N VAL A 144 -42.21 9.68 15.70
CA VAL A 144 -41.18 8.92 16.40
C VAL A 144 -40.77 9.65 17.68
N ARG A 145 -40.49 8.88 18.73
CA ARG A 145 -39.89 9.38 19.96
C ARG A 145 -38.37 9.24 19.87
N VAL A 146 -37.65 10.34 20.00
CA VAL A 146 -36.19 10.40 19.86
C VAL A 146 -35.56 10.64 21.22
N ALA A 147 -34.67 9.73 21.63
CA ALA A 147 -33.82 9.91 22.80
C ALA A 147 -32.43 10.38 22.36
N SER A 148 -31.94 11.49 22.92
CA SER A 148 -30.64 12.08 22.58
C SER A 148 -29.74 12.23 23.80
N LEU A 149 -28.47 11.83 23.67
CA LEU A 149 -27.42 11.96 24.68
C LEU A 149 -26.12 12.41 24.00
N ALA A 150 -25.52 13.51 24.49
CA ALA A 150 -24.26 14.07 23.99
C ALA A 150 -24.18 14.24 22.45
N GLY A 151 -25.31 14.58 21.81
CA GLY A 151 -25.41 14.77 20.36
C GLY A 151 -25.70 13.51 19.54
N PHE A 152 -25.85 12.35 20.18
CA PHE A 152 -26.24 11.08 19.56
C PHE A 152 -27.71 10.79 19.83
N ALA A 153 -28.48 10.48 18.78
CA ALA A 153 -29.93 10.29 18.86
C ALA A 153 -30.36 8.90 18.39
N VAL A 154 -31.35 8.30 19.05
CA VAL A 154 -31.94 6.99 18.69
C VAL A 154 -33.47 7.03 18.72
N ASP A 155 -34.11 6.23 17.87
CA ASP A 155 -35.57 6.04 17.91
C ASP A 155 -35.91 5.15 19.12
N ALA A 156 -36.50 5.78 20.13
CA ALA A 156 -36.95 5.22 21.39
C ALA A 156 -38.47 4.99 21.42
N THR A 157 -39.14 4.97 20.25
CA THR A 157 -40.60 4.77 20.16
C THR A 157 -41.02 3.43 20.74
N ALA A 158 -40.18 2.40 20.58
CA ALA A 158 -40.45 1.06 21.10
C ALA A 158 -40.12 0.88 22.60
N LEU A 159 -39.40 1.82 23.23
CA LEU A 159 -38.87 1.67 24.59
C LEU A 159 -38.58 3.01 25.26
N PRO A 160 -39.15 3.30 26.44
CA PRO A 160 -38.80 4.51 27.16
C PRO A 160 -37.41 4.39 27.80
N VAL A 161 -36.57 5.40 27.57
CA VAL A 161 -35.36 5.66 28.37
C VAL A 161 -35.74 6.47 29.62
N ALA A 162 -34.94 6.40 30.67
CA ALA A 162 -35.09 7.26 31.86
C ALA A 162 -34.53 8.67 31.58
N SER A 163 -34.99 9.67 32.33
CA SER A 163 -34.61 11.09 32.15
C SER A 163 -33.22 11.43 32.70
N SER A 164 -32.60 10.52 33.44
CA SER A 164 -31.23 10.63 33.95
C SER A 164 -30.43 9.35 33.67
N ALA A 165 -29.10 9.48 33.67
CA ALA A 165 -28.20 8.35 33.45
C ALA A 165 -28.45 7.28 34.52
N SER A 166 -28.65 6.05 34.06
CA SER A 166 -28.80 4.86 34.91
C SER A 166 -27.62 4.74 35.89
N GLY A 167 -27.85 4.13 37.05
CA GLY A 167 -26.78 3.76 37.99
C GLY A 167 -25.63 2.98 37.31
N PRO A 168 -24.51 2.74 38.03
CA PRO A 168 -23.23 2.31 37.45
C PRO A 168 -23.37 1.20 36.42
N ILE A 169 -22.77 1.40 35.24
CA ILE A 169 -22.83 0.50 34.09
C ILE A 169 -21.46 -0.18 33.93
N GLN A 170 -21.43 -1.51 33.89
CA GLN A 170 -20.19 -2.27 33.71
C GLN A 170 -20.27 -3.18 32.50
N LEU A 171 -19.22 -3.19 31.65
CA LEU A 171 -19.05 -4.17 30.57
C LEU A 171 -18.57 -5.51 31.13
N ILE A 172 -19.32 -6.58 30.85
CA ILE A 172 -19.10 -7.93 31.39
C ILE A 172 -18.71 -8.92 30.28
N GLY A 173 -18.04 -10.02 30.64
CA GLY A 173 -17.68 -11.09 29.68
C GLY A 173 -16.61 -10.70 28.66
N ARG A 174 -15.63 -9.88 29.08
CA ARG A 174 -14.48 -9.46 28.26
C ARG A 174 -13.43 -10.57 28.06
N THR A 175 -13.43 -11.57 28.94
CA THR A 175 -12.63 -12.80 28.85
C THR A 175 -13.57 -14.02 28.74
N SER A 176 -13.04 -15.17 28.32
CA SER A 176 -13.81 -16.42 28.31
C SER A 176 -13.10 -17.50 29.12
N ASP A 177 -13.82 -18.11 30.05
CA ASP A 177 -13.30 -19.20 30.90
C ASP A 177 -13.12 -20.52 30.13
N ASN A 178 -13.64 -20.61 28.91
CA ASN A 178 -13.48 -21.76 28.03
C ASN A 178 -12.62 -21.36 26.81
N PRO A 179 -11.41 -21.92 26.64
CA PRO A 179 -10.49 -21.53 25.56
C PRO A 179 -11.03 -21.82 24.16
N LYS A 180 -12.11 -22.60 24.02
CA LYS A 180 -12.80 -22.85 22.74
C LYS A 180 -13.95 -21.88 22.45
N LYS A 181 -14.34 -21.02 23.40
CA LYS A 181 -15.47 -20.09 23.26
C LYS A 181 -14.97 -18.65 23.19
N LYS A 182 -15.53 -17.86 22.27
CA LYS A 182 -15.23 -16.43 22.14
C LYS A 182 -15.82 -15.65 23.32
N PRO A 183 -15.10 -14.66 23.89
CA PRO A 183 -15.68 -13.68 24.81
C PRO A 183 -17.00 -13.08 24.31
N GLU A 184 -17.87 -12.67 25.23
CA GLU A 184 -19.19 -12.14 24.88
C GLU A 184 -19.13 -10.65 24.54
N THR A 185 -18.21 -9.93 25.19
CA THR A 185 -17.85 -8.55 24.89
C THR A 185 -16.52 -8.54 24.14
N MET A 186 -16.55 -8.18 22.86
CA MET A 186 -15.36 -8.20 22.00
C MET A 186 -15.52 -7.37 20.73
N VAL A 187 -14.38 -6.95 20.18
CA VAL A 187 -14.25 -6.46 18.80
C VAL A 187 -14.09 -7.68 17.89
N LEU A 188 -14.95 -7.80 16.87
CA LEU A 188 -14.97 -8.91 15.93
C LEU A 188 -14.52 -8.42 14.56
N LEU A 189 -13.31 -8.81 14.16
CA LEU A 189 -12.70 -8.51 12.86
C LEU A 189 -12.55 -9.81 12.06
N ALA A 190 -13.65 -10.33 11.53
CA ALA A 190 -13.66 -11.60 10.81
C ALA A 190 -14.07 -11.40 9.35
N GLY A 191 -13.12 -11.55 8.43
CA GLY A 191 -13.35 -11.37 6.99
C GLY A 191 -13.83 -9.97 6.66
N LYS A 192 -15.01 -9.84 6.05
CA LYS A 192 -15.65 -8.56 5.70
C LYS A 192 -16.47 -7.93 6.84
N LYS A 193 -16.61 -8.61 8.00
CA LYS A 193 -17.44 -8.13 9.12
C LYS A 193 -16.58 -7.46 10.19
N LYS A 194 -16.80 -6.17 10.42
CA LYS A 194 -16.22 -5.37 11.51
C LYS A 194 -17.33 -5.01 12.49
N GLN A 195 -17.39 -5.66 13.64
CA GLN A 195 -18.49 -5.45 14.60
C GLN A 195 -17.98 -5.39 16.05
N LEU A 196 -18.66 -4.63 16.90
CA LEU A 196 -18.43 -4.61 18.34
C LEU A 196 -19.61 -5.27 19.04
N SER A 197 -19.37 -6.36 19.78
CA SER A 197 -20.35 -6.96 20.68
C SER A 197 -20.11 -6.43 22.08
N LEU A 198 -21.11 -5.78 22.70
CA LEU A 198 -21.05 -5.31 24.08
C LEU A 198 -22.10 -6.01 24.92
N LYS A 199 -21.68 -6.64 26.01
CA LYS A 199 -22.55 -7.10 27.09
C LYS A 199 -22.29 -6.25 28.32
N PHE A 200 -23.35 -5.77 28.96
CA PHE A 200 -23.28 -4.84 30.09
C PHE A 200 -24.28 -5.19 31.18
N SER A 201 -24.01 -4.72 32.40
CA SER A 201 -24.90 -4.77 33.54
C SER A 201 -25.11 -3.38 34.14
N THR A 202 -26.32 -3.12 34.64
CA THR A 202 -26.69 -1.93 35.41
C THR A 202 -27.40 -2.34 36.70
N GLN A 203 -27.16 -1.59 37.78
CA GLN A 203 -27.73 -1.85 39.12
C GLN A 203 -29.11 -1.22 39.34
N SER A 204 -29.61 -0.40 38.41
CA SER A 204 -30.92 0.25 38.57
C SER A 204 -32.04 -0.73 38.19
N THR A 205 -32.82 -1.15 39.18
CA THR A 205 -33.94 -2.09 39.00
C THR A 205 -35.29 -1.40 38.83
N GLU A 206 -35.42 -0.14 39.25
CA GLU A 206 -36.68 0.63 39.16
C GLU A 206 -36.43 2.06 38.66
N ALA A 207 -36.94 2.37 37.47
CA ALA A 207 -37.01 3.72 36.95
C ALA A 207 -38.30 3.88 36.13
N SER A 208 -39.03 4.95 36.38
CA SER A 208 -40.17 5.38 35.56
C SER A 208 -39.70 5.84 34.18
N ALA A 209 -40.48 5.54 33.14
CA ALA A 209 -40.26 6.04 31.78
C ALA A 209 -40.19 7.58 31.75
N ALA A 210 -39.22 8.16 31.03
CA ALA A 210 -39.16 9.60 30.85
C ALA A 210 -40.39 10.12 30.07
N VAL A 211 -40.95 11.24 30.53
CA VAL A 211 -42.01 11.97 29.82
C VAL A 211 -41.36 12.95 28.84
N PRO A 212 -41.83 13.05 27.58
CA PRO A 212 -41.28 13.99 26.60
C PRO A 212 -41.38 15.45 27.10
N SER A 213 -40.27 16.19 27.10
CA SER A 213 -40.24 17.60 27.54
C SER A 213 -39.24 18.48 26.79
N GLY A 214 -38.51 17.94 25.81
CA GLY A 214 -37.43 18.63 25.09
C GLY A 214 -37.81 19.17 23.70
N ASN A 215 -37.11 20.22 23.25
CA ASN A 215 -37.25 20.79 21.91
C ASN A 215 -36.23 20.17 20.92
N MET A 216 -36.70 19.64 19.78
CA MET A 216 -35.88 18.99 18.75
C MET A 216 -34.74 19.86 18.21
N THR A 217 -34.94 21.17 18.12
CA THR A 217 -33.93 22.11 17.58
C THR A 217 -32.66 22.14 18.44
N GLN A 218 -32.79 21.93 19.75
CA GLN A 218 -31.64 21.86 20.66
C GLN A 218 -30.85 20.55 20.48
N ALA A 219 -31.53 19.42 20.28
CA ALA A 219 -30.89 18.13 20.04
C ALA A 219 -30.12 18.10 18.70
N ALA A 220 -30.68 18.70 17.65
CA ALA A 220 -30.04 18.80 16.34
C ALA A 220 -28.77 19.68 16.39
N SER A 221 -28.83 20.83 17.06
CA SER A 221 -27.68 21.72 17.26
C SER A 221 -26.54 21.04 18.03
N ALA A 222 -26.88 20.30 19.10
CA ALA A 222 -25.90 19.52 19.87
C ALA A 222 -25.23 18.42 19.04
N SER A 223 -25.96 17.78 18.12
CA SER A 223 -25.41 16.78 17.19
C SER A 223 -24.40 17.38 16.21
N GLN A 224 -24.71 18.55 15.64
CA GLN A 224 -23.80 19.29 14.75
C GLN A 224 -22.52 19.76 15.47
N GLN A 225 -22.63 20.15 16.74
CA GLN A 225 -21.47 20.50 17.57
C GLN A 225 -20.63 19.28 17.96
N ALA A 226 -21.26 18.17 18.36
CA ALA A 226 -20.57 16.91 18.64
C ALA A 226 -19.81 16.37 17.41
N HIS A 227 -20.37 16.56 16.20
CA HIS A 227 -19.70 16.21 14.95
C HIS A 227 -18.35 16.94 14.77
N ARG A 228 -18.30 18.23 15.10
CA ARG A 228 -17.06 19.04 15.01
C ARG A 228 -16.05 18.72 16.11
N ALA A 229 -16.52 18.17 17.24
CA ALA A 229 -15.72 17.93 18.45
C ALA A 229 -15.29 16.47 18.65
N LEU A 230 -15.54 15.56 17.70
CA LEU A 230 -15.12 14.15 17.77
C LEU A 230 -13.58 14.05 17.76
N SER A 231 -12.99 14.06 18.96
CA SER A 231 -11.58 13.79 19.21
C SER A 231 -11.41 12.36 19.68
N LEU A 232 -10.53 11.58 19.03
CA LEU A 232 -10.24 10.20 19.42
C LEU A 232 -9.38 10.20 20.69
N THR A 233 -9.85 9.59 21.78
CA THR A 233 -9.05 9.42 23.01
C THR A 233 -7.86 8.52 22.72
N PRO A 234 -6.58 8.94 22.89
CA PRO A 234 -5.43 8.08 22.63
C PRO A 234 -5.39 6.86 23.56
N LEU A 235 -4.83 5.74 23.08
CA LEU A 235 -4.54 4.58 23.93
C LEU A 235 -3.41 4.99 24.90
N VAL A 236 -3.74 5.20 26.17
CA VAL A 236 -2.75 5.59 27.18
C VAL A 236 -1.77 4.44 27.38
N ALA A 237 -0.49 4.69 27.12
CA ALA A 237 0.60 3.76 27.43
C ALA A 237 0.74 3.68 28.97
N ALA A 238 0.11 2.67 29.58
CA ALA A 238 0.34 2.36 30.99
C ALA A 238 1.77 1.82 31.14
N GLN A 239 2.66 2.62 31.73
CA GLN A 239 4.02 2.18 32.05
C GLN A 239 4.00 1.04 33.10
N PRO A 240 4.74 -0.05 32.90
CA PRO A 240 4.71 -1.18 33.84
C PRO A 240 5.66 -0.95 35.03
N LYS A 241 5.16 -1.25 36.24
CA LYS A 241 5.99 -1.45 37.44
C LYS A 241 6.73 -2.79 37.34
N VAL A 242 8.03 -2.73 37.60
CA VAL A 242 9.01 -3.82 37.60
C VAL A 242 8.64 -4.97 38.55
N VAL A 243 8.60 -6.20 38.03
CA VAL A 243 8.84 -7.46 38.77
C VAL A 243 9.60 -8.43 37.83
N PRO A 244 10.69 -9.08 38.24
CA PRO A 244 11.59 -9.77 37.32
C PRO A 244 11.21 -11.25 37.15
N ARG A 245 11.06 -11.76 35.91
CA ARG A 245 11.44 -13.14 35.58
C ARG A 245 11.46 -13.49 34.08
N SER A 246 12.54 -14.22 33.76
CA SER A 246 12.77 -15.20 32.69
C SER A 246 12.65 -14.77 31.23
N SER A 247 13.85 -14.63 30.65
CA SER A 247 14.25 -14.71 29.25
C SER A 247 13.36 -15.55 28.33
N GLU A 248 12.59 -14.88 27.48
CA GLU A 248 12.24 -15.35 26.14
C GLU A 248 12.34 -14.15 25.19
N ALA A 249 12.96 -14.37 24.04
CA ALA A 249 13.39 -13.33 23.12
C ALA A 249 12.18 -12.59 22.51
N GLU A 250 12.08 -11.29 22.79
CA GLU A 250 11.09 -10.38 22.23
C GLU A 250 11.46 -10.05 20.76
N THR A 251 10.51 -10.24 19.85
CA THR A 251 10.58 -9.70 18.48
C THR A 251 9.84 -8.37 18.43
N GLU A 252 10.59 -7.28 18.27
CA GLU A 252 10.10 -5.90 18.19
C GLU A 252 9.25 -5.63 16.93
N ASP A 253 8.19 -4.84 17.10
CA ASP A 253 7.23 -4.41 16.07
C ASP A 253 7.79 -3.20 15.29
N GLU A 254 8.30 -3.45 14.07
CA GLU A 254 8.71 -2.41 13.13
C GLU A 254 7.48 -1.83 12.41
N GLY A 255 7.29 -0.50 12.46
CA GLY A 255 6.14 0.21 11.88
C GLY A 255 5.72 -0.23 10.46
N GLU A 256 4.41 -0.25 10.21
CA GLU A 256 3.81 -0.88 9.02
C GLU A 256 4.33 -0.27 7.71
N MET A 257 4.97 -1.11 6.90
CA MET A 257 5.57 -0.77 5.61
C MET A 257 4.51 -0.73 4.49
N VAL A 258 4.36 0.42 3.82
CA VAL A 258 3.47 0.64 2.66
C VAL A 258 4.31 0.71 1.39
N VAL A 259 4.05 -0.18 0.42
CA VAL A 259 4.68 -0.17 -0.91
C VAL A 259 3.64 -0.51 -1.96
N ASP A 260 3.32 0.48 -2.79
CA ASP A 260 2.47 0.38 -3.97
C ASP A 260 3.01 1.28 -5.11
N PRO A 261 2.44 1.25 -6.34
CA PRO A 261 2.95 2.03 -7.47
C PRO A 261 3.00 3.55 -7.28
N TRP A 262 2.30 4.09 -6.28
CA TRP A 262 2.15 5.53 -6.03
C TRP A 262 2.84 5.98 -4.73
N ALA A 263 2.91 5.13 -3.70
CA ALA A 263 3.43 5.45 -2.38
C ALA A 263 4.41 4.40 -1.84
N VAL A 264 5.46 4.88 -1.19
CA VAL A 264 6.46 4.09 -0.46
C VAL A 264 6.72 4.75 0.88
N GLU A 265 6.27 4.14 1.97
CA GLU A 265 6.35 4.66 3.35
C GLU A 265 6.80 3.57 4.34
N GLY A 266 7.56 3.95 5.37
CA GLY A 266 8.08 3.03 6.39
C GLY A 266 9.44 2.40 6.06
N LYS A 267 10.11 1.81 7.08
CA LYS A 267 11.42 1.16 6.92
C LYS A 267 11.25 -0.07 6.02
N ILE A 268 11.98 -0.11 4.92
CA ILE A 268 11.77 -1.12 3.89
C ILE A 268 12.55 -2.38 4.25
N ASP A 269 11.83 -3.41 4.70
CA ASP A 269 12.34 -4.77 4.80
C ASP A 269 12.02 -5.52 3.49
N TYR A 270 13.02 -5.64 2.63
CA TYR A 270 12.84 -6.30 1.35
C TYR A 270 12.60 -7.81 1.48
N SER A 271 12.96 -8.46 2.59
CA SER A 271 12.66 -9.88 2.85
C SER A 271 11.17 -10.08 3.12
N LYS A 272 10.59 -9.29 4.04
CA LYS A 272 9.14 -9.28 4.31
C LYS A 272 8.35 -8.93 3.05
N LEU A 273 8.86 -8.03 2.22
CA LEU A 273 8.20 -7.65 0.98
C LEU A 273 8.24 -8.76 -0.10
N VAL A 274 9.32 -9.55 -0.16
CA VAL A 274 9.38 -10.74 -1.02
C VAL A 274 8.32 -11.76 -0.64
N GLU A 275 8.13 -12.00 0.67
CA GLU A 275 7.08 -12.88 1.19
C GLU A 275 5.67 -12.32 0.91
N LYS A 276 5.42 -11.04 1.23
CA LYS A 276 4.14 -10.36 1.01
C LYS A 276 3.72 -10.38 -0.46
N PHE A 277 4.68 -10.20 -1.37
CA PHE A 277 4.40 -10.25 -2.80
C PHE A 277 4.48 -11.67 -3.37
N GLY A 278 5.05 -12.64 -2.65
CA GLY A 278 5.24 -14.01 -3.13
C GLY A 278 6.20 -14.08 -4.32
N SER A 279 7.22 -13.23 -4.33
CA SER A 279 8.34 -13.29 -5.29
C SER A 279 9.45 -14.22 -4.76
N GLN A 280 10.52 -14.42 -5.52
CA GLN A 280 11.64 -15.28 -5.13
C GLN A 280 12.94 -14.47 -5.09
N LEU A 281 13.82 -14.73 -4.12
CA LEU A 281 15.15 -14.12 -4.09
C LEU A 281 16.01 -14.63 -5.26
N LEU A 282 16.85 -13.75 -5.80
CA LEU A 282 17.87 -14.12 -6.77
C LEU A 282 18.94 -14.99 -6.11
N THR A 283 19.07 -16.24 -6.55
CA THR A 283 20.08 -17.16 -6.05
C THR A 283 21.42 -16.96 -6.76
N PRO A 284 22.55 -17.29 -6.11
CA PRO A 284 23.87 -17.28 -6.77
C PRO A 284 23.88 -18.09 -8.06
N SER A 285 23.21 -19.25 -8.08
CA SER A 285 23.10 -20.10 -9.28
C SER A 285 22.40 -19.43 -10.47
N LEU A 286 21.36 -18.62 -10.22
CA LEU A 286 20.70 -17.85 -11.28
C LEU A 286 21.59 -16.73 -11.79
N LEU A 287 22.33 -16.07 -10.89
CA LEU A 287 23.27 -15.00 -11.24
C LEU A 287 24.46 -15.53 -12.04
N GLU A 288 24.97 -16.72 -11.71
CA GLU A 288 26.00 -17.42 -12.48
C GLU A 288 25.52 -17.75 -13.89
N ARG A 289 24.31 -18.31 -14.04
CA ARG A 289 23.72 -18.59 -15.36
C ARG A 289 23.54 -17.32 -16.19
N LEU A 290 23.01 -16.25 -15.59
CA LEU A 290 22.86 -14.96 -16.27
C LEU A 290 24.22 -14.36 -16.64
N GLY A 291 25.21 -14.47 -15.76
CA GLY A 291 26.59 -14.05 -16.02
C GLY A 291 27.24 -14.82 -17.17
N ALA A 292 27.01 -16.13 -17.26
CA ALA A 292 27.49 -16.97 -18.35
C ALA A 292 26.86 -16.59 -19.71
N LEU A 293 25.57 -16.21 -19.72
CA LEU A 293 24.93 -15.67 -20.93
C LEU A 293 25.53 -14.32 -21.32
N ALA A 294 25.69 -13.40 -20.36
CA ALA A 294 26.30 -12.10 -20.60
C ALA A 294 27.74 -12.22 -21.13
N ALA A 295 28.52 -13.16 -20.60
CA ALA A 295 29.90 -13.38 -21.02
C ALA A 295 30.03 -13.80 -22.50
N LYS A 296 29.01 -14.45 -23.09
CA LYS A 296 28.97 -14.75 -24.53
C LYS A 296 28.97 -13.50 -25.40
N ASN A 297 28.49 -12.38 -24.86
CA ASN A 297 28.47 -11.07 -25.50
C ASN A 297 29.59 -10.15 -24.97
N GLY A 298 30.63 -10.70 -24.31
CA GLY A 298 31.74 -9.94 -23.76
C GLY A 298 31.37 -9.08 -22.54
N MET A 299 30.24 -9.36 -21.89
CA MET A 299 29.73 -8.57 -20.78
C MET A 299 29.93 -9.27 -19.43
N ARG A 300 30.34 -8.52 -18.41
CA ARG A 300 30.31 -8.98 -17.02
C ARG A 300 28.89 -8.84 -16.44
N LEU A 301 28.53 -9.70 -15.49
CA LEU A 301 27.27 -9.60 -14.72
C LEU A 301 27.12 -8.18 -14.14
N HIS A 302 25.98 -7.51 -14.37
CA HIS A 302 25.78 -6.11 -13.98
C HIS A 302 26.00 -5.87 -12.48
N ARG A 303 26.57 -4.71 -12.10
CA ARG A 303 26.84 -4.35 -10.71
C ARG A 303 25.59 -4.37 -9.83
N PHE A 304 24.42 -4.05 -10.39
CA PHE A 304 23.17 -4.10 -9.64
C PHE A 304 22.79 -5.53 -9.20
N PHE A 305 23.18 -6.56 -9.95
CA PHE A 305 23.05 -7.94 -9.50
C PHE A 305 24.14 -8.28 -8.48
N ARG A 306 25.41 -7.95 -8.78
CA ARG A 306 26.55 -8.23 -7.88
C ARG A 306 26.39 -7.61 -6.49
N ARG A 307 25.74 -6.44 -6.41
CA ARG A 307 25.56 -5.65 -5.18
C ARG A 307 24.19 -5.81 -4.53
N GLY A 308 23.35 -6.72 -5.04
CA GLY A 308 22.01 -6.99 -4.48
C GLY A 308 21.03 -5.82 -4.58
N ILE A 309 21.20 -4.94 -5.58
CA ILE A 309 20.24 -3.86 -5.89
C ILE A 309 19.03 -4.45 -6.62
N PHE A 310 19.27 -5.31 -7.61
CA PHE A 310 18.24 -6.23 -8.07
C PHE A 310 18.36 -7.51 -7.24
N PHE A 311 17.29 -7.86 -6.54
CA PHE A 311 17.37 -8.82 -5.44
C PHE A 311 16.30 -9.91 -5.49
N SER A 312 15.17 -9.68 -6.17
CA SER A 312 14.10 -10.66 -6.31
C SER A 312 13.63 -10.79 -7.76
N HIS A 313 12.91 -11.86 -8.05
CA HIS A 313 12.44 -12.20 -9.38
C HIS A 313 11.15 -13.02 -9.36
N ARG A 314 10.56 -13.20 -10.55
CA ARG A 314 9.53 -14.21 -10.84
C ARG A 314 9.88 -14.93 -12.13
N ASP A 315 9.94 -16.26 -12.07
CA ASP A 315 10.17 -17.11 -13.25
C ASP A 315 11.44 -16.79 -14.07
N LEU A 316 12.46 -16.12 -13.50
CA LEU A 316 13.71 -15.81 -14.19
C LEU A 316 14.40 -17.08 -14.73
N ALA A 317 14.39 -18.17 -13.96
CA ALA A 317 14.91 -19.45 -14.42
C ALA A 317 14.36 -19.86 -15.80
N LYS A 318 13.05 -19.67 -16.03
CA LYS A 318 12.40 -20.01 -17.31
C LYS A 318 12.80 -19.08 -18.45
N ILE A 319 13.14 -17.83 -18.13
CA ILE A 319 13.69 -16.89 -19.11
C ILE A 319 15.10 -17.30 -19.50
N LEU A 320 15.93 -17.69 -18.53
CA LEU A 320 17.27 -18.21 -18.81
C LEU A 320 17.19 -19.49 -19.65
N ASP A 321 16.27 -20.41 -19.33
CA ASP A 321 16.01 -21.59 -20.16
C ASP A 321 15.59 -21.20 -21.59
N ALA A 322 14.74 -20.18 -21.73
CA ALA A 322 14.31 -19.69 -23.05
C ALA A 322 15.48 -19.09 -23.84
N ALA A 323 16.35 -18.31 -23.19
CA ALA A 323 17.51 -17.71 -23.80
C ALA A 323 18.55 -18.76 -24.23
N GLU A 324 18.86 -19.71 -23.36
CA GLU A 324 19.78 -20.82 -23.65
C GLU A 324 19.31 -21.68 -24.83
N ASN A 325 17.99 -21.85 -24.98
CA ASN A 325 17.38 -22.61 -26.06
C ASN A 325 16.98 -21.76 -27.28
N ARG A 326 17.43 -20.49 -27.37
CA ARG A 326 17.11 -19.55 -28.46
C ARG A 326 15.62 -19.43 -28.78
N LYS A 327 14.77 -19.50 -27.75
CA LYS A 327 13.33 -19.22 -27.88
C LYS A 327 13.11 -17.71 -27.97
N GLY A 328 11.96 -17.30 -28.53
CA GLY A 328 11.57 -15.89 -28.58
C GLY A 328 11.54 -15.30 -27.16
N LEU A 329 12.22 -14.18 -26.98
CA LEU A 329 12.36 -13.46 -25.71
C LEU A 329 12.43 -11.97 -26.02
N TYR A 330 11.73 -11.16 -25.25
CA TYR A 330 11.80 -9.70 -25.32
C TYR A 330 11.73 -9.08 -23.93
N LEU A 331 12.22 -7.85 -23.83
CA LEU A 331 12.15 -7.04 -22.62
C LEU A 331 10.98 -6.06 -22.72
N TYR A 332 10.37 -5.77 -21.58
CA TYR A 332 9.39 -4.72 -21.44
C TYR A 332 9.68 -3.90 -20.19
N THR A 333 9.77 -2.58 -20.35
CA THR A 333 9.77 -1.62 -19.22
C THR A 333 8.94 -0.40 -19.61
N GLY A 334 8.76 0.57 -18.70
CA GLY A 334 7.95 1.73 -18.98
C GLY A 334 8.25 2.94 -18.12
N ARG A 335 7.72 4.08 -18.54
CA ARG A 335 7.85 5.37 -17.87
C ARG A 335 6.57 6.19 -18.06
N GLY A 336 6.02 6.63 -16.95
CA GLY A 336 4.94 7.62 -16.97
C GLY A 336 5.47 9.06 -16.97
N PRO A 337 5.33 9.82 -18.07
CA PRO A 337 5.97 11.12 -18.26
C PRO A 337 5.32 12.20 -17.39
N SER A 338 5.93 12.50 -16.24
CA SER A 338 5.38 13.43 -15.24
C SER A 338 6.07 14.80 -15.17
N SER A 339 7.25 14.92 -15.78
CA SER A 339 8.12 16.11 -15.75
C SER A 339 8.99 16.11 -17.00
N ALA A 340 9.44 17.30 -17.44
CA ALA A 340 10.25 17.43 -18.66
C ALA A 340 11.60 16.72 -18.56
N ALA A 341 12.20 16.70 -17.36
CA ALA A 341 13.45 16.01 -17.09
C ALA A 341 13.24 14.78 -16.20
N MET A 342 13.98 13.70 -16.49
CA MET A 342 14.17 12.58 -15.58
C MET A 342 15.19 12.92 -14.47
N HIS A 343 15.17 12.15 -13.38
CA HIS A 343 16.16 12.19 -12.30
C HIS A 343 16.87 10.84 -12.19
N LEU A 344 17.99 10.79 -11.46
CA LEU A 344 18.84 9.60 -11.36
C LEU A 344 18.09 8.31 -10.96
N GLY A 345 17.07 8.41 -10.10
CA GLY A 345 16.25 7.26 -9.71
C GLY A 345 15.47 6.64 -10.86
N HIS A 346 15.10 7.43 -11.87
CA HIS A 346 14.45 6.91 -13.08
C HIS A 346 15.44 6.15 -13.97
N LEU A 347 16.75 6.44 -13.89
CA LEU A 347 17.75 5.73 -14.70
C LEU A 347 17.98 4.30 -14.24
N VAL A 348 17.75 3.95 -12.96
CA VAL A 348 18.09 2.63 -12.43
C VAL A 348 17.43 1.47 -13.22
N PRO A 349 16.10 1.48 -13.48
CA PRO A 349 15.50 0.44 -14.32
C PRO A 349 16.01 0.48 -15.77
N PHE A 350 16.23 1.66 -16.36
CA PHE A 350 16.70 1.77 -17.75
C PHE A 350 18.14 1.29 -17.94
N LEU A 351 19.05 1.60 -17.01
CA LEU A 351 20.43 1.09 -17.04
C LEU A 351 20.46 -0.44 -16.94
N MET A 352 19.62 -1.03 -16.07
CA MET A 352 19.48 -2.49 -16.02
C MET A 352 18.90 -3.05 -17.31
N THR A 353 17.88 -2.41 -17.86
CA THR A 353 17.21 -2.85 -19.10
C THR A 353 18.15 -2.79 -20.28
N GLN A 354 18.96 -1.73 -20.39
CA GLN A 354 19.97 -1.56 -21.43
C GLN A 354 21.03 -2.66 -21.33
N TRP A 355 21.50 -2.95 -20.13
CA TRP A 355 22.43 -4.05 -19.91
C TRP A 355 21.80 -5.41 -20.26
N LEU A 356 20.55 -5.68 -19.85
CA LEU A 356 19.84 -6.93 -20.18
C LEU A 356 19.63 -7.08 -21.70
N GLN A 357 19.31 -5.99 -22.40
CA GLN A 357 19.17 -5.98 -23.85
C GLN A 357 20.48 -6.42 -24.52
N ALA A 358 21.60 -5.83 -24.12
CA ALA A 358 22.91 -6.18 -24.66
C ALA A 358 23.36 -7.59 -24.24
N ALA A 359 23.14 -7.97 -22.98
CA ALA A 359 23.58 -9.26 -22.43
C ALA A 359 22.84 -10.45 -23.05
N LEU A 360 21.56 -10.28 -23.38
CA LEU A 360 20.72 -11.34 -23.96
C LEU A 360 20.53 -11.18 -25.47
N GLY A 361 20.86 -10.02 -26.04
CA GLY A 361 20.71 -9.71 -27.45
C GLY A 361 19.27 -9.47 -27.92
N VAL A 362 18.32 -9.22 -27.01
CA VAL A 362 16.88 -9.33 -27.28
C VAL A 362 16.18 -8.00 -27.60
N PRO A 363 15.03 -8.01 -28.31
CA PRO A 363 14.19 -6.84 -28.49
C PRO A 363 13.68 -6.25 -27.16
N LEU A 364 13.42 -4.95 -27.16
CA LEU A 364 12.87 -4.18 -26.05
C LEU A 364 11.67 -3.36 -26.54
N VAL A 365 10.59 -3.36 -25.75
CA VAL A 365 9.50 -2.41 -25.87
C VAL A 365 9.46 -1.51 -24.63
N VAL A 366 9.33 -0.20 -24.84
CA VAL A 366 9.25 0.80 -23.77
C VAL A 366 7.93 1.54 -23.84
N GLN A 367 7.10 1.36 -22.83
CA GLN A 367 5.80 2.03 -22.73
C GLN A 367 5.93 3.43 -22.13
N MET A 368 5.34 4.41 -22.79
CA MET A 368 5.20 5.78 -22.30
C MET A 368 3.73 6.01 -21.93
N THR A 369 3.44 6.00 -20.62
CA THR A 369 2.06 6.03 -20.09
C THR A 369 1.55 7.47 -19.97
N ASP A 370 1.48 8.19 -21.09
CA ASP A 370 0.95 9.56 -21.14
C ASP A 370 -0.54 9.64 -20.78
N ASP A 371 -1.32 8.64 -21.20
CA ASP A 371 -2.70 8.47 -20.78
C ASP A 371 -2.84 8.31 -19.27
N GLU A 372 -2.01 7.51 -18.60
CA GLU A 372 -1.97 7.39 -17.13
C GLU A 372 -1.72 8.76 -16.49
N LYS A 373 -0.68 9.48 -16.93
CA LYS A 373 -0.34 10.74 -16.29
C LYS A 373 -1.39 11.80 -16.52
N PHE A 374 -2.04 11.79 -17.68
CA PHE A 374 -3.23 12.58 -17.92
C PHE A 374 -4.39 12.19 -16.99
N LEU A 375 -4.69 10.89 -16.83
CA LEU A 375 -5.81 10.42 -15.99
C LEU A 375 -5.63 10.75 -14.50
N TRP A 376 -4.39 10.91 -14.03
CA TRP A 376 -4.08 11.27 -12.64
C TRP A 376 -3.81 12.75 -12.40
N LYS A 377 -3.25 13.47 -13.39
CA LYS A 377 -2.74 14.83 -13.21
C LYS A 377 -3.22 15.82 -14.28
N GLY A 378 -4.06 15.38 -15.20
CA GLY A 378 -4.61 16.23 -16.25
C GLY A 378 -5.54 17.27 -15.66
N GLU A 379 -5.44 18.48 -16.19
CA GLU A 379 -6.19 19.65 -15.74
C GLU A 379 -7.08 20.16 -16.89
N TYR A 380 -8.29 20.59 -16.54
CA TYR A 380 -9.20 21.23 -17.50
C TYR A 380 -8.93 22.74 -17.51
N ASP A 381 -8.53 23.26 -18.67
CA ASP A 381 -8.37 24.70 -18.86
C ASP A 381 -9.72 25.31 -19.24
N GLU A 382 -10.39 25.93 -18.26
CA GLU A 382 -11.71 26.57 -18.46
C GLU A 382 -11.67 27.66 -19.54
N LYS A 383 -10.53 28.35 -19.72
CA LYS A 383 -10.40 29.43 -20.71
C LYS A 383 -10.31 28.88 -22.13
N LYS A 384 -9.67 27.71 -22.29
CA LYS A 384 -9.54 27.03 -23.59
C LYS A 384 -10.68 26.05 -23.87
N GLY A 385 -11.47 25.69 -22.85
CA GLY A 385 -12.53 24.70 -22.97
C GLY A 385 -11.99 23.29 -23.28
N ALA A 386 -10.78 22.97 -22.83
CA ALA A 386 -10.10 21.73 -23.19
C ALA A 386 -9.20 21.21 -22.07
N TYR A 387 -9.00 19.90 -22.03
CA TYR A 387 -8.03 19.23 -21.18
C TYR A 387 -6.60 19.37 -21.73
N ASP A 388 -5.60 19.42 -20.85
CA ASP A 388 -4.18 19.58 -21.20
C ASP A 388 -3.47 18.30 -21.69
N LEU A 389 -4.17 17.38 -22.37
CA LEU A 389 -3.61 16.09 -22.82
C LEU A 389 -2.32 16.25 -23.66
N ASP A 390 -2.25 17.27 -24.52
CA ASP A 390 -1.08 17.53 -25.37
C ASP A 390 0.19 17.83 -24.57
N ARG A 391 0.06 18.32 -23.32
CA ARG A 391 1.18 18.49 -22.40
C ARG A 391 1.86 17.15 -22.14
N PHE A 392 1.10 16.10 -21.87
CA PHE A 392 1.66 14.77 -21.56
C PHE A 392 2.30 14.14 -22.80
N ARG A 393 1.74 14.37 -24.00
CA ARG A 393 2.36 13.96 -25.26
C ARG A 393 3.71 14.65 -25.50
N LEU A 394 3.82 15.93 -25.18
CA LEU A 394 5.11 16.64 -25.23
C LEU A 394 6.11 16.06 -24.21
N LEU A 395 5.65 15.81 -22.97
CA LEU A 395 6.49 15.18 -21.94
C LEU A 395 6.95 13.77 -22.35
N THR A 396 6.11 12.99 -23.04
CA THR A 396 6.48 11.70 -23.63
C THR A 396 7.71 11.85 -24.52
N ARG A 397 7.69 12.81 -25.45
CA ARG A 397 8.81 13.03 -26.39
C ARG A 397 10.09 13.46 -25.67
N GLU A 398 9.99 14.35 -24.68
CA GLU A 398 11.16 14.77 -23.91
C GLU A 398 11.75 13.66 -23.03
N ASN A 399 10.90 12.82 -22.43
CA ASN A 399 11.36 11.64 -21.67
C ASN A 399 11.89 10.54 -22.60
N ALA A 400 11.37 10.42 -23.83
CA ALA A 400 11.92 9.50 -24.82
C ALA A 400 13.38 9.87 -25.16
N LYS A 401 13.72 11.16 -25.29
CA LYS A 401 15.12 11.61 -25.48
C LYS A 401 16.03 11.15 -24.33
N ASP A 402 15.58 11.27 -23.09
CA ASP A 402 16.33 10.76 -21.92
C ASP A 402 16.50 9.23 -21.97
N ILE A 403 15.46 8.49 -22.35
CA ILE A 403 15.53 7.02 -22.46
C ILE A 403 16.51 6.61 -23.56
N ILE A 404 16.45 7.24 -24.74
CA ILE A 404 17.36 7.01 -25.86
C ILE A 404 18.82 7.28 -25.44
N ALA A 405 19.04 8.36 -24.69
CA ALA A 405 20.36 8.73 -24.15
C ALA A 405 20.91 7.72 -23.13
N CYS A 406 20.16 6.70 -22.71
CA CYS A 406 20.70 5.57 -21.94
C CYS A 406 21.56 4.62 -22.80
N GLY A 407 21.53 4.73 -24.13
CA GLY A 407 22.37 3.92 -25.03
C GLY A 407 21.75 2.57 -25.40
N PHE A 408 20.44 2.54 -25.62
CA PHE A 408 19.76 1.39 -26.20
C PHE A 408 20.15 1.20 -27.68
N ASP A 409 19.86 0.03 -28.23
CA ASP A 409 20.01 -0.25 -29.66
C ASP A 409 18.73 0.12 -30.42
N LEU A 410 18.81 1.04 -31.39
CA LEU A 410 17.68 1.44 -32.21
C LEU A 410 17.07 0.25 -32.95
N ASP A 411 17.88 -0.67 -33.48
CA ASP A 411 17.35 -1.79 -34.27
C ASP A 411 16.57 -2.77 -33.39
N LYS A 412 16.77 -2.75 -32.07
CA LYS A 412 16.14 -3.67 -31.11
C LYS A 412 15.20 -2.99 -30.13
N THR A 413 14.90 -1.70 -30.26
CA THR A 413 14.11 -0.96 -29.27
C THR A 413 12.94 -0.23 -29.89
N PHE A 414 11.74 -0.46 -29.37
CA PHE A 414 10.53 0.27 -29.76
C PHE A 414 9.98 1.04 -28.56
N ILE A 415 9.99 2.37 -28.63
CA ILE A 415 9.40 3.25 -27.62
C ILE A 415 8.01 3.66 -28.11
N PHE A 416 6.97 3.64 -27.28
CA PHE A 416 5.64 4.00 -27.75
C PHE A 416 4.85 4.80 -26.71
N SER A 417 4.11 5.80 -27.19
CA SER A 417 3.04 6.47 -26.44
C SER A 417 1.82 5.55 -26.36
N ASP A 418 1.21 5.47 -25.19
CA ASP A 418 -0.04 4.74 -25.03
C ASP A 418 -1.16 5.38 -25.85
N CYS A 419 -1.26 6.72 -25.84
CA CYS A 419 -2.22 7.44 -26.69
C CYS A 419 -2.06 7.11 -28.18
N ASP A 420 -0.83 7.02 -28.69
CA ASP A 420 -0.57 6.83 -30.12
C ASP A 420 -0.64 5.35 -30.56
N TYR A 421 -0.19 4.41 -29.72
CA TYR A 421 -0.09 2.99 -30.07
C TYR A 421 -1.32 2.17 -29.66
N MET A 422 -2.28 2.75 -28.92
CA MET A 422 -3.45 2.06 -28.37
C MET A 422 -4.14 1.14 -29.39
N GLY A 423 -4.36 1.61 -30.62
CA GLY A 423 -5.06 0.84 -31.67
C GLY A 423 -4.45 -0.54 -31.95
N HIS A 424 -3.14 -0.69 -31.82
CA HIS A 424 -2.45 -1.97 -32.02
C HIS A 424 -2.62 -2.93 -30.84
N MET A 425 -2.61 -2.42 -29.61
CA MET A 425 -2.69 -3.24 -28.38
C MET A 425 -4.10 -3.39 -27.81
N TYR A 426 -5.07 -2.60 -28.28
CA TYR A 426 -6.45 -2.56 -27.79
C TYR A 426 -7.13 -3.93 -27.69
N PRO A 427 -6.95 -4.88 -28.63
CA PRO A 427 -7.53 -6.23 -28.48
C PRO A 427 -7.09 -6.95 -27.20
N ASN A 428 -5.84 -6.79 -26.77
CA ASN A 428 -5.36 -7.36 -25.51
C ASN A 428 -5.88 -6.57 -24.32
N VAL A 429 -5.92 -5.25 -24.40
CA VAL A 429 -6.55 -4.39 -23.36
C VAL A 429 -7.99 -4.84 -23.09
N CYS A 430 -8.80 -5.05 -24.13
CA CYS A 430 -10.18 -5.56 -23.98
C CYS A 430 -10.25 -6.94 -23.33
N ARG A 431 -9.39 -7.89 -23.72
CA ARG A 431 -9.36 -9.24 -23.12
C ARG A 431 -8.98 -9.18 -21.64
N ILE A 432 -8.09 -8.26 -21.27
CA ILE A 432 -7.65 -8.07 -19.89
C ILE A 432 -8.76 -7.39 -19.06
N TRP A 433 -9.38 -6.32 -19.56
CA TRP A 433 -10.56 -5.71 -18.92
C TRP A 433 -11.69 -6.71 -18.72
N LYS A 434 -11.93 -7.60 -19.68
CA LYS A 434 -12.93 -8.67 -19.52
C LYS A 434 -12.55 -9.68 -18.44
N SER A 435 -11.26 -9.85 -18.16
CA SER A 435 -10.72 -10.87 -17.26
C SER A 435 -10.54 -10.39 -15.82
N ILE A 436 -10.48 -9.09 -15.58
CA ILE A 436 -10.27 -8.46 -14.27
C ILE A 436 -11.58 -7.81 -13.83
N THR A 437 -12.12 -8.20 -12.67
CA THR A 437 -13.29 -7.52 -12.10
C THR A 437 -12.88 -6.23 -11.41
N TYR A 438 -13.79 -5.26 -11.34
CA TYR A 438 -13.55 -4.02 -10.60
C TYR A 438 -13.18 -4.29 -9.13
N SER A 439 -13.76 -5.31 -8.49
CA SER A 439 -13.39 -5.69 -7.13
C SER A 439 -11.92 -6.11 -7.00
N THR A 440 -11.37 -6.79 -8.02
CA THR A 440 -9.95 -7.17 -8.06
C THR A 440 -9.08 -5.95 -8.30
N ALA A 441 -9.43 -5.07 -9.24
CA ALA A 441 -8.70 -3.82 -9.47
C ALA A 441 -8.67 -2.96 -8.20
N ARG A 442 -9.81 -2.74 -7.54
CA ARG A 442 -9.89 -2.04 -6.26
C ARG A 442 -9.05 -2.68 -5.16
N ALA A 443 -9.06 -4.01 -5.03
CA ALA A 443 -8.28 -4.70 -4.02
C ALA A 443 -6.75 -4.64 -4.27
N ALA A 444 -6.34 -4.60 -5.54
CA ALA A 444 -4.93 -4.56 -5.92
C ALA A 444 -4.35 -3.15 -5.90
N PHE A 445 -5.16 -2.13 -6.21
CA PHE A 445 -4.71 -0.77 -6.52
C PHE A 445 -5.37 0.33 -5.67
N GLY A 446 -6.30 -0.03 -4.78
CA GLY A 446 -6.90 0.93 -3.84
C GLY A 446 -7.93 1.89 -4.43
N PHE A 447 -8.45 1.66 -5.65
CA PHE A 447 -9.42 2.57 -6.28
C PHE A 447 -10.71 2.76 -5.46
N GLU A 448 -11.16 4.01 -5.38
CA GLU A 448 -12.34 4.43 -4.62
C GLU A 448 -13.45 5.00 -5.52
N GLY A 449 -14.60 5.34 -4.94
CA GLY A 449 -15.73 5.91 -5.70
C GLY A 449 -15.45 7.30 -6.30
N SER A 450 -14.39 7.97 -5.85
CA SER A 450 -13.91 9.26 -6.36
C SER A 450 -12.94 9.12 -7.55
N SER A 451 -12.37 7.93 -7.80
CA SER A 451 -11.47 7.71 -8.93
C SER A 451 -12.24 7.76 -10.25
N ASN A 452 -11.66 8.39 -11.28
CA ASN A 452 -12.31 8.41 -12.60
C ASN A 452 -12.25 7.03 -13.26
N VAL A 453 -13.16 6.78 -14.20
CA VAL A 453 -13.28 5.46 -14.86
C VAL A 453 -11.99 5.03 -15.55
N GLY A 454 -11.23 5.98 -16.10
CA GLY A 454 -9.94 5.72 -16.75
C GLY A 454 -8.89 5.21 -15.76
N GLN A 455 -8.78 5.78 -14.57
CA GLN A 455 -7.85 5.31 -13.52
C GLN A 455 -8.09 3.83 -13.19
N SER A 456 -9.36 3.45 -13.00
CA SER A 456 -9.72 2.05 -12.69
C SER A 456 -9.50 1.09 -13.86
N ALA A 457 -9.51 1.59 -15.10
CA ALA A 457 -9.29 0.83 -16.31
C ALA A 457 -7.81 0.72 -16.69
N PHE A 458 -6.98 1.70 -16.32
CA PHE A 458 -5.58 1.80 -16.70
C PHE A 458 -4.73 0.54 -16.43
N PRO A 459 -4.90 -0.24 -15.35
CA PRO A 459 -4.07 -1.44 -15.12
C PRO A 459 -4.04 -2.44 -16.27
N ALA A 460 -5.10 -2.50 -17.11
CA ALA A 460 -5.09 -3.37 -18.29
C ALA A 460 -4.19 -2.85 -19.41
N ILE A 461 -4.01 -1.53 -19.51
CA ILE A 461 -3.15 -0.86 -20.48
C ILE A 461 -1.68 -1.15 -20.14
N GLN A 462 -1.28 -1.06 -18.87
CA GLN A 462 0.06 -1.45 -18.42
C GLN A 462 0.29 -2.98 -18.48
N ALA A 463 -0.76 -3.80 -18.38
CA ALA A 463 -0.66 -5.24 -18.53
C ALA A 463 -0.46 -5.69 -19.99
N ALA A 464 -1.06 -4.99 -20.96
CA ALA A 464 -1.10 -5.42 -22.36
C ALA A 464 0.28 -5.59 -23.03
N PRO A 465 1.30 -4.75 -22.75
CA PRO A 465 2.65 -4.95 -23.28
C PRO A 465 3.36 -6.22 -22.81
N SER A 466 2.85 -6.88 -21.76
CA SER A 466 3.37 -8.18 -21.30
C SER A 466 3.09 -9.33 -22.28
N PHE A 467 2.25 -9.09 -23.31
CA PHE A 467 1.90 -10.08 -24.31
C PHE A 467 2.44 -9.69 -25.69
N PRO A 468 3.21 -10.56 -26.36
CA PRO A 468 3.84 -10.22 -27.65
C PRO A 468 2.82 -9.94 -28.77
N SER A 469 1.60 -10.46 -28.64
CA SER A 469 0.50 -10.20 -29.58
C SER A 469 0.01 -8.75 -29.59
N SER A 470 0.43 -7.92 -28.62
CA SER A 470 0.28 -6.45 -28.64
C SER A 470 1.26 -5.78 -29.62
N PHE A 471 2.31 -6.49 -30.05
CA PHE A 471 3.41 -6.00 -30.87
C PHE A 471 3.62 -6.87 -32.12
N ARG A 472 2.55 -7.10 -32.88
CA ARG A 472 2.59 -7.95 -34.09
C ARG A 472 3.61 -7.49 -35.12
N ILE A 473 3.84 -6.18 -35.24
CA ILE A 473 4.85 -5.63 -36.14
C ILE A 473 6.21 -5.58 -35.43
N PRO A 474 6.37 -4.93 -34.26
CA PRO A 474 7.69 -4.82 -33.61
C PRO A 474 8.35 -6.14 -33.29
N LEU A 475 7.59 -7.13 -32.81
CA LEU A 475 8.11 -8.43 -32.43
C LEU A 475 7.92 -9.51 -33.50
N SER A 476 7.58 -9.14 -34.74
CA SER A 476 7.36 -10.09 -35.85
C SER A 476 8.54 -11.03 -36.12
N LYS A 477 9.76 -10.63 -35.75
CA LYS A 477 11.00 -11.41 -35.90
C LYS A 477 11.51 -12.03 -34.58
N CYS A 478 10.72 -11.98 -33.51
CA CYS A 478 11.13 -12.42 -32.17
C CYS A 478 11.02 -13.95 -32.02
N GLY A 479 11.95 -14.67 -32.65
CA GLY A 479 12.00 -16.12 -32.65
C GLY A 479 11.03 -16.78 -33.65
N PRO A 480 10.98 -18.12 -33.68
CA PRO A 480 10.25 -18.88 -34.70
C PRO A 480 8.73 -18.76 -34.61
N ARG A 481 8.21 -18.45 -33.40
CA ARG A 481 6.78 -18.20 -33.14
C ARG A 481 6.68 -16.94 -32.29
N PRO A 482 6.50 -15.75 -32.89
CA PRO A 482 6.44 -14.47 -32.18
C PRO A 482 5.40 -14.43 -31.05
N ASP A 483 4.25 -15.08 -31.23
CA ASP A 483 3.20 -15.15 -30.20
C ASP A 483 3.59 -15.97 -28.95
N ASP A 484 4.66 -16.77 -29.03
CA ASP A 484 5.23 -17.52 -27.92
C ASP A 484 6.42 -16.80 -27.27
N ALA A 485 6.76 -15.59 -27.71
CA ALA A 485 7.89 -14.84 -27.18
C ALA A 485 7.67 -14.51 -25.70
N CYS A 486 8.63 -14.91 -24.86
CA CYS A 486 8.56 -14.71 -23.43
C CYS A 486 8.90 -13.26 -23.07
N CYS A 487 8.18 -12.68 -22.12
CA CYS A 487 8.41 -11.30 -21.65
C CYS A 487 9.20 -11.31 -20.34
N LEU A 488 10.27 -10.51 -20.26
CA LEU A 488 10.98 -10.21 -19.01
C LEU A 488 10.87 -8.71 -18.69
N ILE A 489 10.42 -8.41 -17.47
CA ILE A 489 10.14 -7.05 -17.00
C ILE A 489 11.13 -6.66 -15.89
N PRO A 490 12.15 -5.84 -16.19
CA PRO A 490 12.94 -5.14 -15.17
C PRO A 490 12.18 -3.92 -14.64
N CYS A 491 11.86 -3.92 -13.35
CA CYS A 491 11.19 -2.80 -12.69
C CYS A 491 11.61 -2.65 -11.23
N ALA A 492 11.30 -1.51 -10.62
CA ALA A 492 11.30 -1.40 -9.17
C ALA A 492 10.11 -2.20 -8.60
N ILE A 493 10.23 -2.61 -7.34
CA ILE A 493 9.29 -3.58 -6.76
C ILE A 493 7.88 -3.03 -6.50
N ASP A 494 7.71 -1.70 -6.49
CA ASP A 494 6.41 -1.01 -6.44
C ASP A 494 5.51 -1.35 -7.63
N GLN A 495 6.07 -1.79 -8.76
CA GLN A 495 5.31 -2.12 -9.97
C GLN A 495 4.79 -3.58 -9.98
N ASP A 496 5.24 -4.43 -9.04
CA ASP A 496 4.82 -5.84 -8.97
C ASP A 496 3.29 -6.04 -8.91
N PRO A 497 2.48 -5.18 -8.23
CA PRO A 497 1.02 -5.33 -8.23
C PRO A 497 0.39 -5.38 -9.62
N TYR A 498 0.87 -4.57 -10.59
CA TYR A 498 0.39 -4.62 -11.98
C TYR A 498 0.64 -5.98 -12.61
N PHE A 499 1.85 -6.48 -12.46
CA PHE A 499 2.28 -7.71 -13.13
C PHE A 499 1.82 -8.97 -12.40
N ARG A 500 1.55 -8.89 -11.10
CA ARG A 500 0.87 -9.96 -10.36
C ARG A 500 -0.53 -10.20 -10.91
N VAL A 501 -1.33 -9.13 -11.07
CA VAL A 501 -2.67 -9.22 -11.68
C VAL A 501 -2.56 -9.67 -13.14
N THR A 502 -1.56 -9.18 -13.89
CA THR A 502 -1.29 -9.61 -15.27
C THR A 502 -1.03 -11.12 -15.37
N ARG A 503 -0.21 -11.66 -14.46
CA ARG A 503 0.13 -13.09 -14.40
C ARG A 503 -1.07 -13.98 -14.05
N ASP A 504 -2.01 -13.48 -13.25
CA ASP A 504 -3.22 -14.22 -12.89
C ASP A 504 -4.15 -14.42 -14.09
N VAL A 505 -4.24 -13.42 -14.98
CA VAL A 505 -5.11 -13.47 -16.17
C VAL A 505 -4.42 -13.95 -17.43
N ALA A 506 -3.08 -14.03 -17.45
CA ALA A 506 -2.26 -14.33 -18.62
C ALA A 506 -2.70 -15.56 -19.43
N HIS A 507 -3.13 -16.63 -18.75
CA HIS A 507 -3.59 -17.87 -19.37
C HIS A 507 -4.86 -17.73 -20.23
N LYS A 508 -5.60 -16.61 -20.09
CA LYS A 508 -6.77 -16.27 -20.90
C LYS A 508 -6.41 -15.44 -22.15
N ILE A 509 -5.19 -14.90 -22.19
CA ILE A 509 -4.73 -13.96 -23.21
C ILE A 509 -3.76 -14.63 -24.17
N ALA A 510 -2.77 -15.35 -23.62
CA ALA A 510 -1.72 -15.99 -24.39
C ALA A 510 -2.15 -17.37 -24.93
N PRO A 511 -1.58 -17.82 -26.06
CA PRO A 511 -1.85 -19.14 -26.60
C PRO A 511 -1.36 -20.23 -25.65
N LYS A 512 -2.00 -21.41 -25.71
CA LYS A 512 -1.59 -22.58 -24.92
C LYS A 512 -0.16 -23.01 -25.26
N SER A 513 0.34 -22.78 -26.46
CA SER A 513 1.72 -23.10 -26.85
C SER A 513 2.78 -22.30 -26.09
N HIS A 514 2.41 -21.14 -25.52
CA HIS A 514 3.36 -20.23 -24.89
C HIS A 514 4.09 -20.92 -23.71
N PRO A 515 5.45 -20.89 -23.66
CA PRO A 515 6.23 -21.62 -22.65
C PRO A 515 5.86 -21.29 -21.19
N LEU A 516 5.60 -20.02 -20.90
CA LEU A 516 5.16 -19.54 -19.59
C LEU A 516 3.62 -19.38 -19.44
N ARG A 517 2.81 -19.90 -20.38
CA ARG A 517 1.35 -19.64 -20.44
C ARG A 517 1.00 -18.13 -20.39
N GLY A 518 1.82 -17.32 -21.06
CA GLY A 518 1.70 -15.86 -21.09
C GLY A 518 2.15 -15.11 -19.86
N LYS A 519 2.61 -15.79 -18.78
CA LYS A 519 3.01 -15.10 -17.57
C LYS A 519 4.32 -14.33 -17.82
N PRO A 520 4.36 -13.00 -17.68
CA PRO A 520 5.61 -12.26 -17.74
C PRO A 520 6.50 -12.65 -16.57
N ALA A 521 7.80 -12.78 -16.83
CA ALA A 521 8.82 -12.89 -15.80
C ALA A 521 9.24 -11.49 -15.32
N LEU A 522 9.74 -11.41 -14.10
CA LEU A 522 10.13 -10.14 -13.49
C LEU A 522 11.49 -10.25 -12.81
N VAL A 523 12.22 -9.13 -12.78
CA VAL A 523 13.35 -8.89 -11.88
C VAL A 523 13.14 -7.54 -11.20
N HIS A 524 13.24 -7.52 -9.87
CA HIS A 524 12.88 -6.35 -9.07
C HIS A 524 14.11 -5.67 -8.47
N SER A 525 14.15 -4.34 -8.59
CA SER A 525 15.11 -3.51 -7.89
C SER A 525 14.60 -3.05 -6.52
N LYS A 526 15.55 -2.79 -5.62
CA LYS A 526 15.36 -1.90 -4.48
C LYS A 526 15.02 -0.48 -4.96
N PHE A 527 14.45 0.32 -4.07
CA PHE A 527 14.24 1.74 -4.34
C PHE A 527 15.56 2.50 -4.32
N PHE A 528 15.65 3.51 -5.18
CA PHE A 528 16.75 4.45 -5.15
C PHE A 528 16.47 5.52 -4.07
N PRO A 529 17.35 5.67 -3.07
CA PRO A 529 17.05 6.47 -1.88
C PRO A 529 17.06 7.98 -2.17
N PRO A 530 16.18 8.78 -1.55
CA PRO A 530 16.18 10.24 -1.70
C PRO A 530 17.37 10.90 -1.01
N LEU A 531 17.71 12.13 -1.41
CA LEU A 531 18.83 12.88 -0.83
C LEU A 531 18.67 13.08 0.68
N GLN A 532 17.48 13.50 1.11
CA GLN A 532 17.16 13.86 2.50
C GLN A 532 16.49 12.70 3.25
N ALA A 533 16.86 11.46 2.98
CA ALA A 533 16.26 10.30 3.66
C ALA A 533 16.29 10.51 5.19
N VAL A 534 15.10 10.51 5.81
CA VAL A 534 14.99 10.51 7.27
C VAL A 534 15.35 9.11 7.72
N TRP A 535 16.52 8.95 8.31
CA TRP A 535 16.86 7.73 9.03
C TRP A 535 16.57 8.00 10.50
N LYS A 536 15.57 7.31 11.07
CA LYS A 536 15.39 7.37 12.52
C LYS A 536 16.62 6.72 13.15
N SER A 537 17.36 7.52 13.92
CA SER A 537 18.57 7.13 14.60
C SER A 537 18.38 5.86 15.45
N THR A 538 19.29 4.91 15.31
CA THR A 538 19.43 3.71 16.16
C THR A 538 19.74 4.04 17.62
N SER A 539 19.95 5.31 17.97
CA SER A 539 20.34 5.74 19.34
C SER A 539 19.19 5.77 20.36
N GLU A 540 17.95 5.47 19.98
CA GLU A 540 16.84 5.29 20.93
C GLU A 540 16.64 3.82 21.37
N PHE A 541 17.38 2.87 20.79
CA PHE A 541 17.34 1.45 21.16
C PHE A 541 18.73 1.00 21.61
N GLY A 542 18.89 0.86 22.93
CA GLY A 542 20.15 0.43 23.54
C GLY A 542 20.60 -0.94 23.03
N TYR A 543 21.79 -1.00 22.44
CA TYR A 543 22.48 -2.26 22.15
C TYR A 543 23.70 -2.44 23.07
N PRO A 544 23.96 -3.66 23.57
CA PRO A 544 25.14 -3.95 24.37
C PRO A 544 26.43 -3.97 23.53
N GLU A 545 27.48 -3.45 24.15
CA GLU A 545 28.81 -3.08 23.65
C GLU A 545 29.73 -4.25 23.19
N LYS A 546 29.24 -5.22 22.40
CA LYS A 546 30.01 -6.47 22.12
C LYS A 546 30.29 -6.83 20.66
N TYR A 547 29.96 -5.97 19.68
CA TYR A 547 30.32 -6.22 18.27
C TYR A 547 31.28 -5.16 17.71
N CYS A 548 32.39 -4.94 18.41
CA CYS A 548 33.59 -4.35 17.82
C CYS A 548 34.64 -5.46 17.72
N ARG A 549 34.56 -6.27 16.64
CA ARG A 549 35.61 -7.12 16.03
C ARG A 549 34.93 -8.31 15.34
N ALA A 550 34.71 -8.21 14.04
CA ALA A 550 34.58 -9.38 13.19
C ALA A 550 35.47 -9.18 11.97
N SER A 551 36.48 -10.02 11.91
CA SER A 551 37.57 -10.06 10.95
C SER A 551 37.09 -10.55 9.58
N VAL A 552 37.78 -10.06 8.56
CA VAL A 552 37.74 -10.47 7.15
C VAL A 552 37.79 -12.00 7.00
N ASN A 553 36.85 -12.58 6.25
CA ASN A 553 37.08 -13.80 5.48
C ASN A 553 36.24 -13.79 4.20
N LEU A 554 36.94 -13.90 3.06
CA LEU A 554 36.36 -14.22 1.75
C LEU A 554 35.78 -15.64 1.79
N HIS A 555 34.71 -15.88 1.01
CA HIS A 555 33.94 -17.13 0.85
C HIS A 555 32.69 -17.29 1.74
N ALA A 556 31.75 -16.36 1.62
CA ALA A 556 30.32 -16.67 1.59
C ALA A 556 29.59 -15.44 1.03
N ILE A 557 28.78 -15.61 -0.02
CA ILE A 557 27.81 -14.57 -0.42
C ILE A 557 26.67 -14.65 0.59
N GLU A 558 26.92 -14.17 1.82
CA GLU A 558 25.84 -13.82 2.74
C GLU A 558 25.28 -12.49 2.25
N LEU A 559 24.04 -12.51 1.77
CA LEU A 559 23.34 -11.30 1.34
C LEU A 559 23.29 -10.34 2.54
N PRO A 560 23.90 -9.13 2.48
CA PRO A 560 23.84 -8.17 3.58
C PRO A 560 22.39 -7.81 3.88
N GLN A 561 22.10 -7.46 5.15
CA GLN A 561 20.73 -7.23 5.63
C GLN A 561 19.94 -6.33 4.67
N LEU A 562 18.79 -6.81 4.25
CA LEU A 562 17.95 -6.26 3.19
C LEU A 562 17.11 -5.07 3.68
N GLN A 563 17.73 -4.07 4.30
CA GLN A 563 17.08 -2.86 4.77
C GLN A 563 17.25 -1.71 3.75
N GLY A 564 16.34 -0.74 3.74
CA GLY A 564 16.35 0.39 2.80
C GLY A 564 15.83 1.70 3.40
N ALA A 565 16.25 2.82 2.80
CA ALA A 565 15.91 4.19 3.22
C ALA A 565 14.40 4.47 3.19
N LEU A 566 13.95 5.43 4.01
CA LEU A 566 12.58 5.95 3.98
C LEU A 566 12.33 6.79 2.71
N GLY A 567 11.37 6.35 1.89
CA GLY A 567 10.79 7.11 0.77
C GLY A 567 11.43 6.90 -0.62
N LYS A 568 10.81 7.52 -1.64
CA LYS A 568 11.23 7.53 -3.06
C LYS A 568 11.49 8.98 -3.50
N MET A 569 12.46 9.19 -4.41
CA MET A 569 12.64 10.51 -5.02
C MET A 569 11.39 10.92 -5.80
N SER A 570 10.96 12.17 -5.62
CA SER A 570 9.84 12.75 -6.35
C SER A 570 10.29 13.95 -7.15
N ALA A 571 9.88 14.01 -8.42
CA ALA A 571 10.07 15.18 -9.27
C ALA A 571 9.37 16.45 -8.76
N SER A 572 8.47 16.34 -7.76
CA SER A 572 7.78 17.47 -7.15
C SER A 572 8.63 18.27 -6.16
N ASN A 573 9.75 17.74 -5.68
CA ASN A 573 10.70 18.47 -4.82
C ASN A 573 12.07 18.52 -5.49
N THR A 574 12.44 19.71 -5.98
CA THR A 574 13.66 19.94 -6.77
C THR A 574 14.96 19.70 -6.00
N ASP A 575 14.94 19.86 -4.68
CA ASP A 575 16.11 19.65 -3.81
C ASP A 575 16.22 18.22 -3.28
N SER A 576 15.18 17.39 -3.48
CA SER A 576 15.17 15.98 -3.06
C SER A 576 15.87 15.03 -4.05
N ALA A 577 16.14 15.50 -5.27
CA ALA A 577 16.63 14.69 -6.37
C ALA A 577 17.66 15.42 -7.24
N VAL A 578 18.58 14.64 -7.84
CA VAL A 578 19.47 15.10 -8.90
C VAL A 578 18.83 14.78 -10.25
N PHE A 579 18.58 15.82 -11.05
CA PHE A 579 17.99 15.73 -12.37
C PHE A 579 19.07 15.54 -13.44
N LEU A 580 18.70 14.92 -14.56
CA LEU A 580 19.61 14.74 -15.70
C LEU A 580 19.92 16.06 -16.44
N THR A 581 19.18 17.12 -16.11
CA THR A 581 19.39 18.49 -16.59
C THR A 581 20.24 19.34 -15.65
N ASP A 582 20.54 18.88 -14.43
CA ASP A 582 21.34 19.64 -13.46
C ASP A 582 22.75 19.96 -14.01
N SER A 583 23.27 21.13 -13.68
CA SER A 583 24.65 21.53 -13.90
C SER A 583 25.60 20.88 -12.89
N ASP A 584 26.90 20.87 -13.19
CA ASP A 584 27.92 20.34 -12.29
C ASP A 584 27.90 21.00 -10.90
N ASP A 585 27.65 22.30 -10.85
CA ASP A 585 27.54 23.08 -9.61
C ASP A 585 26.27 22.73 -8.82
N GLU A 586 25.14 22.52 -9.50
CA GLU A 586 23.89 22.10 -8.86
C GLU A 586 24.00 20.69 -8.28
N ILE A 587 24.60 19.75 -9.03
CA ILE A 587 24.86 18.38 -8.54
C ILE A 587 25.70 18.47 -7.27
N ARG A 588 26.81 19.22 -7.33
CA ARG A 588 27.70 19.41 -6.19
C ARG A 588 26.99 19.99 -4.98
N ARG A 589 26.26 21.10 -5.17
CA ARG A 589 25.49 21.77 -4.11
C ARG A 589 24.48 20.81 -3.47
N LYS A 590 23.69 20.09 -4.28
CA LYS A 590 22.67 19.16 -3.79
C LYS A 590 23.27 18.04 -2.95
N ILE A 591 24.35 17.40 -3.42
CA ILE A 591 25.03 16.34 -2.66
C ILE A 591 25.63 16.88 -1.36
N MET A 592 26.34 18.01 -1.43
CA MET A 592 27.00 18.57 -0.26
C MET A 592 26.02 19.04 0.81
N THR A 593 24.95 19.71 0.41
CA THR A 593 23.99 20.32 1.34
C THR A 593 22.90 19.36 1.79
N HIS A 594 22.39 18.49 0.93
CA HIS A 594 21.15 17.74 1.20
C HIS A 594 21.33 16.24 1.38
N ALA A 595 22.42 15.63 0.89
CA ALA A 595 22.62 14.19 1.08
C ALA A 595 22.85 13.87 2.56
N PHE A 596 21.98 13.02 3.13
CA PHE A 596 22.10 12.57 4.51
C PHE A 596 23.39 11.76 4.72
N SER A 597 24.04 12.01 5.86
CA SER A 597 25.33 11.41 6.23
C SER A 597 25.15 10.40 7.36
N GLY A 598 25.73 9.21 7.20
CA GLY A 598 25.89 8.23 8.28
C GLY A 598 27.16 8.42 9.11
N GLY A 599 27.99 9.41 8.75
CA GLY A 599 29.16 9.84 9.52
C GLY A 599 28.80 10.56 10.82
N ARG A 600 29.77 10.64 11.73
CA ARG A 600 29.59 11.24 13.07
C ARG A 600 29.69 12.76 13.06
N GLU A 601 29.08 13.39 14.06
CA GLU A 601 29.02 14.85 14.23
C GLU A 601 30.40 15.51 14.33
N THR A 602 31.39 14.81 14.90
CA THR A 602 32.75 15.34 15.08
C THR A 602 33.80 14.45 14.44
N ALA A 603 34.88 15.07 13.96
CA ALA A 603 36.02 14.37 13.38
C ALA A 603 36.71 13.39 14.34
N LYS A 604 36.60 13.61 15.66
CA LYS A 604 37.12 12.69 16.68
C LYS A 604 36.27 11.42 16.72
N LEU A 605 34.94 11.58 16.89
CA LEU A 605 34.01 10.46 16.92
C LEU A 605 34.04 9.67 15.60
N GLN A 606 34.18 10.35 14.46
CA GLN A 606 34.28 9.69 13.16
C GLN A 606 35.50 8.76 13.09
N ARG A 607 36.66 9.18 13.61
CA ARG A 607 37.86 8.34 13.62
C ARG A 607 37.80 7.19 14.63
N GLU A 608 37.05 7.36 15.71
CA GLU A 608 36.90 6.37 16.78
C GLU A 608 35.84 5.30 16.44
N LEU A 609 34.70 5.72 15.90
CA LEU A 609 33.51 4.87 15.70
C LEU A 609 33.17 4.58 14.24
N GLY A 610 33.78 5.30 13.29
CA GLY A 610 33.45 5.20 11.88
C GLY A 610 32.04 5.67 11.52
N ALA A 611 31.69 5.55 10.23
CA ALA A 611 30.37 5.87 9.70
C ALA A 611 29.47 4.63 9.56
N ASP A 612 28.17 4.84 9.71
CA ASP A 612 27.16 3.85 9.35
C ASP A 612 26.87 3.91 7.84
N LEU A 613 27.34 2.89 7.12
CA LEU A 613 27.22 2.80 5.67
C LEU A 613 25.80 2.51 5.19
N GLU A 614 24.95 1.87 6.01
CA GLU A 614 23.59 1.50 5.61
C GLU A 614 22.70 2.74 5.49
N ILE A 615 22.91 3.72 6.36
CA ILE A 615 22.13 4.96 6.37
C ILE A 615 22.75 6.09 5.53
N ASP A 616 24.03 6.00 5.19
CA ASP A 616 24.72 7.08 4.45
C ASP A 616 24.29 7.14 2.98
N VAL A 617 23.61 8.22 2.58
CA VAL A 617 23.06 8.36 1.24
C VAL A 617 24.16 8.45 0.18
N ALA A 618 25.30 9.09 0.50
CA ALA A 618 26.37 9.26 -0.47
C ALA A 618 27.02 7.90 -0.81
N TYR A 619 27.30 7.09 0.22
CA TYR A 619 27.79 5.73 0.03
C TYR A 619 26.76 4.85 -0.68
N GLN A 620 25.48 4.92 -0.29
CA GLN A 620 24.43 4.16 -0.99
C GLN A 620 24.36 4.53 -2.47
N TRP A 621 24.42 5.82 -2.84
CA TRP A 621 24.43 6.25 -4.24
C TRP A 621 25.68 5.78 -5.00
N LEU A 622 26.86 5.73 -4.36
CA LEU A 622 28.06 5.12 -4.95
C LEU A 622 27.85 3.64 -5.27
N ARG A 623 27.13 2.88 -4.43
CA ARG A 623 26.76 1.49 -4.76
C ARG A 623 25.94 1.38 -6.06
N PHE A 624 25.20 2.41 -6.44
CA PHE A 624 24.46 2.43 -7.72
C PHE A 624 25.33 2.88 -8.89
N PHE A 625 26.16 3.91 -8.75
CA PHE A 625 26.78 4.57 -9.91
C PHE A 625 28.27 4.30 -10.09
N LEU A 626 29.00 3.98 -9.03
CA LEU A 626 30.41 3.66 -9.14
C LEU A 626 30.59 2.28 -9.80
N GLU A 627 31.27 2.18 -10.94
CA GLU A 627 31.43 0.89 -11.64
C GLU A 627 32.44 -0.04 -10.95
N ASP A 628 33.48 0.52 -10.34
CA ASP A 628 34.59 -0.22 -9.73
C ASP A 628 34.17 -0.79 -8.36
N ASP A 629 34.22 -2.11 -8.23
CA ASP A 629 33.88 -2.82 -6.99
C ASP A 629 35.02 -2.73 -5.95
N GLU A 630 36.28 -2.68 -6.38
CA GLU A 630 37.44 -2.58 -5.49
C GLU A 630 37.53 -1.18 -4.89
N GLU A 631 37.30 -0.15 -5.70
CA GLU A 631 37.22 1.23 -5.21
C GLU A 631 36.06 1.40 -4.22
N LEU A 632 34.89 0.84 -4.52
CA LEU A 632 33.74 0.90 -3.62
C LEU A 632 34.02 0.22 -2.28
N ASP A 633 34.66 -0.96 -2.30
CA ASP A 633 35.05 -1.69 -1.08
C ASP A 633 36.11 -0.91 -0.28
N ALA A 634 37.08 -0.28 -0.95
CA ALA A 634 38.07 0.58 -0.30
C ALA A 634 37.42 1.80 0.36
N ILE A 635 36.45 2.46 -0.31
CA ILE A 635 35.66 3.55 0.26
C ILE A 635 34.87 3.06 1.47
N GLY A 636 34.19 1.92 1.36
CA GLY A 636 33.41 1.33 2.44
C GLY A 636 34.26 1.02 3.68
N LYS A 637 35.42 0.38 3.51
CA LYS A 637 36.37 0.10 4.60
C LYS A 637 36.88 1.39 5.24
N SER A 638 37.31 2.35 4.43
CA SER A 638 37.89 3.61 4.90
C SER A 638 36.86 4.46 5.67
N TYR A 639 35.66 4.60 5.14
CA TYR A 639 34.61 5.41 5.74
C TYR A 639 33.98 4.71 6.95
N GLY A 640 33.73 3.40 6.84
CA GLY A 640 33.18 2.58 7.92
C GLY A 640 34.13 2.42 9.11
N SER A 641 35.45 2.51 8.92
CA SER A 641 36.42 2.50 10.02
C SER A 641 36.82 3.90 10.50
N GLY A 642 36.47 4.96 9.77
CA GLY A 642 36.93 6.31 10.06
C GLY A 642 38.44 6.53 9.84
N GLN A 643 39.08 5.74 8.97
CA GLN A 643 40.53 5.81 8.69
C GLN A 643 40.81 5.78 7.17
N GLY A 644 42.00 6.16 6.74
CA GLY A 644 42.37 6.16 5.31
C GLY A 644 41.85 7.38 4.54
N PRO A 645 41.87 7.35 3.18
CA PRO A 645 41.60 8.54 2.36
C PRO A 645 40.13 9.00 2.36
N TYR A 646 39.19 8.09 2.58
CA TYR A 646 37.75 8.35 2.62
C TYR A 646 37.19 8.31 4.05
N TRP A 647 38.02 8.63 5.05
CA TRP A 647 37.67 8.50 6.47
C TRP A 647 36.50 9.40 6.92
N ASN A 648 36.18 10.45 6.17
CA ASN A 648 35.15 11.44 6.51
C ASN A 648 34.09 11.56 5.42
N THR A 649 32.92 12.08 5.81
CA THR A 649 31.75 12.28 4.94
C THR A 649 32.05 13.16 3.73
N ALA A 650 32.84 14.21 3.90
CA ALA A 650 33.15 15.15 2.82
C ALA A 650 33.89 14.43 1.68
N ALA A 651 34.87 13.58 2.00
CA ALA A 651 35.62 12.81 1.00
C ALA A 651 34.73 11.85 0.20
N VAL A 652 33.79 11.16 0.88
CA VAL A 652 32.83 10.26 0.21
C VAL A 652 31.86 11.05 -0.69
N LYS A 653 31.34 12.18 -0.19
CA LYS A 653 30.48 13.07 -0.98
C LYS A 653 31.20 13.64 -2.20
N GLU A 654 32.46 14.06 -2.07
CA GLU A 654 33.26 14.53 -3.22
C GLU A 654 33.41 13.44 -4.28
N ARG A 655 33.73 12.21 -3.87
CA ARG A 655 33.86 11.10 -4.81
C ARG A 655 32.56 10.80 -5.54
N LEU A 656 31.43 10.90 -4.84
CA LEU A 656 30.11 10.78 -5.45
C LEU A 656 29.85 11.93 -6.45
N VAL A 657 30.14 13.17 -6.08
CA VAL A 657 29.96 14.33 -6.97
C VAL A 657 30.69 14.12 -8.30
N VAL A 658 31.95 13.68 -8.25
CA VAL A 658 32.73 13.39 -9.46
C VAL A 658 32.06 12.32 -10.32
N GLU A 659 31.56 11.24 -9.71
CA GLU A 659 30.88 10.17 -10.46
C GLU A 659 29.58 10.64 -11.11
N LEU A 660 28.77 11.40 -10.36
CA LEU A 660 27.50 11.91 -10.85
C LEU A 660 27.68 12.96 -11.96
N GLN A 661 28.64 13.86 -11.81
CA GLN A 661 28.96 14.85 -12.85
C GLN A 661 29.40 14.15 -14.15
N LYS A 662 30.27 13.13 -14.05
CA LYS A 662 30.68 12.31 -15.19
C LYS A 662 29.47 11.65 -15.87
N LEU A 663 28.59 11.03 -15.08
CA LEU A 663 27.40 10.34 -15.58
C LEU A 663 26.43 11.32 -16.26
N VAL A 664 26.10 12.43 -15.61
CA VAL A 664 25.13 13.42 -16.12
C VAL A 664 25.68 14.13 -17.35
N ARG A 665 26.97 14.51 -17.38
CA ARG A 665 27.61 15.07 -18.58
C ARG A 665 27.56 14.11 -19.77
N ALA A 666 27.88 12.83 -19.55
CA ALA A 666 27.82 11.84 -20.61
C ALA A 666 26.40 11.59 -21.12
N HIS A 667 25.40 11.61 -20.23
CA HIS A 667 23.99 11.53 -20.59
C HIS A 667 23.54 12.75 -21.41
N LYS A 668 23.83 13.96 -20.93
CA LYS A 668 23.54 15.22 -21.63
C LYS A 668 24.15 15.24 -23.04
N ALA A 669 25.43 14.88 -23.17
CA ALA A 669 26.09 14.85 -24.47
C ALA A 669 25.39 13.91 -25.48
N ARG A 670 24.87 12.76 -25.03
CA ARG A 670 24.08 11.85 -25.89
C ARG A 670 22.67 12.37 -26.16
N ARG A 671 22.06 13.07 -25.20
CA ARG A 671 20.71 13.63 -25.31
C ARG A 671 20.67 14.84 -26.26
N ASP A 672 21.65 15.73 -26.16
CA ASP A 672 21.68 17.03 -26.84
C ASP A 672 21.89 16.90 -28.35
N VAL A 673 22.40 15.76 -28.82
CA VAL A 673 22.52 15.46 -30.25
C VAL A 673 21.25 14.86 -30.87
N LEU A 674 20.25 14.50 -30.06
CA LEU A 674 19.01 13.89 -30.55
C LEU A 674 18.08 14.95 -31.15
N THR A 675 17.66 14.70 -32.38
CA THR A 675 16.64 15.48 -33.08
C THR A 675 15.25 14.89 -32.87
N ASP A 676 14.21 15.66 -33.19
CA ASP A 676 12.85 15.13 -33.16
C ASP A 676 12.63 14.01 -34.20
N SER A 677 13.35 14.06 -35.33
CA SER A 677 13.34 12.98 -36.32
C SER A 677 13.96 11.69 -35.78
N ASP A 678 14.98 11.80 -34.92
CA ASP A 678 15.53 10.63 -34.25
C ASP A 678 14.46 10.01 -33.35
N VAL A 679 13.83 10.82 -32.49
CA VAL A 679 12.73 10.36 -31.61
C VAL A 679 11.61 9.69 -32.40
N ASP A 680 11.24 10.25 -33.57
CA ASP A 680 10.25 9.64 -34.45
C ASP A 680 10.68 8.26 -34.95
N ALA A 681 11.96 8.07 -35.30
CA ALA A 681 12.49 6.76 -35.70
C ALA A 681 12.43 5.75 -34.55
N TRP A 682 12.74 6.16 -33.32
CA TRP A 682 12.62 5.31 -32.13
C TRP A 682 11.17 4.92 -31.83
N MET A 683 10.23 5.85 -32.09
CA MET A 683 8.80 5.68 -31.85
C MET A 683 8.00 5.11 -33.04
N ALA A 684 8.65 4.95 -34.20
CA ALA A 684 8.01 4.40 -35.38
C ALA A 684 7.72 2.90 -35.22
N VAL A 685 6.50 2.51 -35.55
CA VAL A 685 6.09 1.09 -35.60
C VAL A 685 6.84 0.38 -36.73
N ARG A 686 7.84 -0.41 -36.38
CA ARG A 686 8.70 -1.14 -37.32
C ARG A 686 9.07 -2.51 -36.76
N ALA A 687 9.42 -3.45 -37.62
CA ALA A 687 9.94 -4.75 -37.17
C ALA A 687 11.34 -4.58 -36.56
N LEU A 688 11.52 -5.06 -35.33
CA LEU A 688 12.81 -5.03 -34.64
C LEU A 688 13.72 -6.19 -35.09
N GLY A 689 15.02 -6.02 -34.88
CA GLY A 689 16.05 -7.02 -35.13
C GLY A 689 15.79 -8.30 -34.35
N ALA A 690 16.15 -9.44 -34.94
CA ALA A 690 16.00 -10.74 -34.29
C ALA A 690 16.96 -10.87 -33.08
N PRO A 691 16.57 -11.59 -32.02
CA PRO A 691 17.42 -11.82 -30.86
C PRO A 691 18.65 -12.69 -31.13
N TYR A 692 18.63 -13.52 -32.18
CA TYR A 692 19.67 -14.51 -32.52
C TYR A 692 19.88 -14.65 -34.01
#